data_AF-Q4UI44-F1
#
_entry.id   AF-Q4UI44-F1
#
_cell.length_a   1.000
_cell.length_b   1.000
_cell.length_c   1.000
_cell.angle_alpha   90.00
_cell.angle_beta   90.00
_cell.angle_gamma   90.00
#
_symmetry.space_group_name_H-M   'P 1'
#
loop_
_entity.id
_entity.type
_entity.pdbx_description
1 polymer ?
#
loop_
_entity_poly.entity_id
_entity_poly.type
_entity_poly.pdbx_seq_one_letter_code
_entity_poly.pdbx_strand_id
1 'polypeptide(L)'
;MPCPAGCSTEASQNYSGDSCKLLMSAYILAGLAMMLNIRLSYSSAPYALIRFKLPENLFSVFVRRMASALELWCLPSMLLGNIIDLLQKLIIYPKILQNEAGSGESDRGKLREQANQLHQKANTLNTAVTADGDTAAARVLKAKAGDQNDEGKLRKLAENLHDKAIQLAQAVGSSSPVDGGAAKTLASAVGNKDEAGTGSPKDLRQALHQLSIALPAASDLPNKAQAVREKYTLVKLAFNKVVGKKSTYKDKGHEPLYQAVESAWDAFNNVYNPEEPLKDVVGASDTEGSPGSPANLREALNQLGSATILQLHRRAEEVKKKFEGWGAVKSKFGLVQAQVAAYNADSSFKDTNYNPVEQAFNEFNKLYRKAIYSPKFYSIIVPSIMCQWLNFLTYVILLIVYLMGGEQGHLTTFYFVIAISGVVFGINMTLVYSVDFYYIPVYIAGENSFPIVTSFIHYLSTLMFGNRRKWNSDFLLVKIDIWVAIIISFVAAIVWTVGYVCEFSGEYHDMKHIHAHGFGGEPNGYQISPFLMIVVGMGLVYAIYPGIAPGMIVPFYLIDKIEMVLLIATIFPPVIIAILRIKAKSWSPQHNTGTFHKWKLYEYTEFGKPNDKITVHAYLWHFFDLLMVIKITLAAIFIYSLHYRESHISRSIINQPKMSTFLSITFYMCHEILLAVGFSGFIGNDGGDWILIPQYIGALFMIFLAFYSEGYIIEYKSHDPAHWPTEGMTKWNAFCYWCKRAIKIKIT
;
A
#
# COMPACT_ATOMS: atom_id res chain seq x y z
N MET A 1 -1.30 -20.35 -17.53
CA MET A 1 -1.25 -21.21 -16.31
C MET A 1 -2.15 -20.53 -15.30
N PRO A 2 -3.25 -21.16 -14.84
CA PRO A 2 -4.17 -20.51 -13.89
C PRO A 2 -3.43 -20.17 -12.59
N CYS A 3 -3.75 -19.02 -11.97
CA CYS A 3 -3.15 -18.64 -10.70
C CYS A 3 -3.46 -19.70 -9.62
N PRO A 4 -2.49 -20.06 -8.74
CA PRO A 4 -2.71 -21.08 -7.70
C PRO A 4 -3.89 -20.75 -6.77
N ALA A 5 -4.62 -21.78 -6.32
CA ALA A 5 -5.76 -21.63 -5.43
C ALA A 5 -5.37 -20.90 -4.12
N GLY A 6 -6.14 -19.86 -3.75
CA GLY A 6 -5.89 -19.03 -2.55
C GLY A 6 -5.53 -17.56 -2.81
N CYS A 7 -5.61 -17.10 -4.06
CA CYS A 7 -5.43 -15.69 -4.43
C CYS A 7 -6.62 -15.19 -5.26
N SER A 8 -7.83 -15.29 -4.70
CA SER A 8 -9.10 -14.95 -5.38
C SER A 8 -9.46 -13.45 -5.30
N THR A 9 -8.82 -12.71 -4.40
CA THR A 9 -9.05 -11.30 -4.08
C THR A 9 -8.02 -10.38 -4.74
N GLU A 10 -8.45 -9.19 -5.16
CA GLU A 10 -7.53 -8.14 -5.63
C GLU A 10 -6.51 -7.84 -4.51
N ALA A 11 -5.24 -7.60 -4.83
CA ALA A 11 -4.24 -7.40 -3.78
C ALA A 11 -4.42 -6.11 -2.94
N SER A 12 -5.40 -5.26 -3.31
CA SER A 12 -5.88 -4.08 -2.58
C SER A 12 -6.86 -4.49 -1.49
N GLN A 13 -7.46 -5.66 -1.64
CA GLN A 13 -8.37 -6.32 -0.72
C GLN A 13 -7.68 -7.42 0.09
N ASN A 14 -6.43 -7.78 -0.25
CA ASN A 14 -5.59 -8.76 0.47
C ASN A 14 -5.20 -8.34 1.92
N TYR A 15 -5.90 -7.34 2.47
CA TYR A 15 -5.82 -6.88 3.85
C TYR A 15 -6.75 -7.63 4.81
N SER A 16 -7.89 -8.13 4.33
CA SER A 16 -8.95 -8.68 5.19
C SER A 16 -8.64 -10.08 5.75
N GLY A 17 -7.53 -10.70 5.38
CA GLY A 17 -7.10 -12.01 5.92
C GLY A 17 -6.81 -13.05 4.85
N ASP A 18 -7.31 -12.82 3.62
CA ASP A 18 -7.00 -13.60 2.41
C ASP A 18 -5.79 -13.01 1.66
N SER A 19 -4.72 -12.67 2.39
CA SER A 19 -3.48 -12.27 1.75
C SER A 19 -2.92 -13.43 0.93
N CYS A 20 -2.80 -13.26 -0.38
CA CYS A 20 -2.22 -14.25 -1.28
C CYS A 20 -0.85 -14.71 -0.75
N LYS A 21 -0.79 -15.94 -0.23
CA LYS A 21 0.41 -16.51 0.41
C LYS A 21 1.59 -16.57 -0.56
N LEU A 22 1.29 -16.75 -1.85
CA LEU A 22 2.27 -16.72 -2.93
C LEU A 22 2.95 -15.34 -3.05
N LEU A 23 2.18 -14.26 -3.09
CA LEU A 23 2.69 -12.88 -3.14
C LEU A 23 3.50 -12.56 -1.88
N MET A 24 2.99 -12.90 -0.68
CA MET A 24 3.76 -12.69 0.55
C MET A 24 5.12 -13.41 0.51
N SER A 25 5.13 -14.67 0.07
CA SER A 25 6.36 -15.46 -0.07
C SER A 25 7.30 -14.83 -1.10
N ALA A 26 6.76 -14.32 -2.22
CA ALA A 26 7.54 -13.63 -3.24
C ALA A 26 8.24 -12.38 -2.69
N TYR A 27 7.55 -11.53 -1.91
CA TYR A 27 8.15 -10.33 -1.31
C TYR A 27 9.18 -10.65 -0.22
N ILE A 28 8.93 -11.65 0.63
CA ILE A 28 9.92 -12.09 1.64
C ILE A 28 11.18 -12.60 0.94
N LEU A 29 11.03 -13.48 -0.06
CA LEU A 29 12.16 -14.07 -0.79
C LEU A 29 12.90 -13.02 -1.63
N ALA A 30 12.19 -12.07 -2.23
CA ALA A 30 12.79 -10.95 -2.94
C ALA A 30 13.63 -10.07 -2.00
N GLY A 31 13.14 -9.77 -0.79
CA GLY A 31 13.90 -9.06 0.24
C GLY A 31 15.13 -9.84 0.70
N LEU A 32 14.93 -11.13 1.01
CA LEU A 32 16.02 -12.04 1.42
C LEU A 32 17.11 -12.13 0.35
N ALA A 33 16.73 -12.17 -0.93
CA ALA A 33 17.65 -12.27 -2.04
C ALA A 33 18.40 -10.95 -2.33
N MET A 34 17.93 -9.81 -1.82
CA MET A 34 18.47 -8.50 -2.20
C MET A 34 19.73 -8.11 -1.41
N MET A 35 19.75 -8.40 -0.10
CA MET A 35 20.87 -8.10 0.80
C MET A 35 22.11 -8.98 0.57
N LEU A 36 21.98 -10.02 -0.28
CA LEU A 36 23.05 -10.95 -0.62
C LEU A 36 24.27 -10.25 -1.25
N ASN A 37 24.09 -9.28 -2.17
CA ASN A 37 25.20 -8.64 -2.89
C ASN A 37 26.17 -7.86 -1.97
N ILE A 38 25.60 -7.11 -1.02
CA ILE A 38 26.35 -6.27 -0.08
C ILE A 38 27.17 -7.18 0.85
N ARG A 39 26.53 -8.19 1.44
CA ARG A 39 27.24 -9.13 2.32
C ARG A 39 28.25 -9.98 1.62
N LEU A 40 27.98 -10.41 0.40
CA LEU A 40 28.94 -11.19 -0.34
C LEU A 40 30.20 -10.35 -0.59
N SER A 41 30.06 -9.05 -0.87
CA SER A 41 31.20 -8.13 -0.94
C SER A 41 31.98 -8.02 0.38
N TYR A 42 31.31 -7.97 1.54
CA TYR A 42 31.98 -7.87 2.85
C TYR A 42 32.57 -9.21 3.35
N SER A 43 31.79 -10.30 3.28
CA SER A 43 32.17 -11.65 3.73
C SER A 43 33.24 -12.28 2.84
N SER A 44 33.19 -12.04 1.52
CA SER A 44 34.17 -12.62 0.59
C SER A 44 35.47 -11.83 0.49
N ALA A 45 35.54 -10.60 1.00
CA ALA A 45 36.70 -9.73 0.84
C ALA A 45 38.03 -10.27 1.42
N PRO A 46 38.09 -10.90 2.60
CA PRO A 46 39.34 -11.44 3.13
C PRO A 46 39.90 -12.53 2.21
N TYR A 47 38.99 -13.32 1.65
CA TYR A 47 39.29 -14.46 0.80
C TYR A 47 39.56 -14.08 -0.65
N ALA A 48 38.93 -13.01 -1.14
CA ALA A 48 39.25 -12.39 -2.42
C ALA A 48 40.69 -11.89 -2.44
N LEU A 49 41.20 -11.30 -1.36
CA LEU A 49 42.60 -10.85 -1.30
C LEU A 49 43.59 -12.01 -1.35
N ILE A 50 43.34 -13.08 -0.59
CA ILE A 50 44.14 -14.31 -0.62
C ILE A 50 44.12 -14.89 -2.05
N ARG A 51 42.96 -14.85 -2.72
CA ARG A 51 42.78 -15.32 -4.10
C ARG A 51 43.51 -14.47 -5.14
N PHE A 52 43.50 -13.14 -5.00
CA PHE A 52 44.12 -12.18 -5.90
C PHE A 52 45.56 -11.82 -5.52
N LYS A 53 46.13 -12.51 -4.52
CA LYS A 53 47.49 -12.27 -3.98
C LYS A 53 47.74 -10.80 -3.61
N LEU A 54 46.70 -10.11 -3.15
CA LEU A 54 46.81 -8.73 -2.69
C LEU A 54 47.37 -8.70 -1.26
N PRO A 55 48.32 -7.80 -0.95
CA PRO A 55 48.90 -7.74 0.39
C PRO A 55 47.82 -7.35 1.43
N GLU A 56 47.88 -7.98 2.60
CA GLU A 56 46.84 -7.88 3.64
C GLU A 56 46.60 -6.44 4.13
N ASN A 57 47.61 -5.57 4.02
CA ASN A 57 47.50 -4.14 4.32
C ASN A 57 46.50 -3.39 3.42
N LEU A 58 46.15 -3.95 2.25
CA LEU A 58 45.13 -3.42 1.34
C LEU A 58 43.72 -3.93 1.62
N PHE A 59 43.51 -4.79 2.64
CA PHE A 59 42.20 -5.37 2.94
C PHE A 59 41.10 -4.34 3.16
N SER A 60 41.37 -3.38 4.04
CA SER A 60 40.41 -2.32 4.34
C SER A 60 40.10 -1.46 3.11
N VAL A 61 41.10 -1.24 2.24
CA VAL A 61 40.94 -0.46 1.00
C VAL A 61 40.10 -1.24 -0.01
N PHE A 62 40.36 -2.54 -0.19
CA PHE A 62 39.60 -3.39 -1.11
C PHE A 62 38.12 -3.49 -0.69
N VAL A 63 37.84 -3.87 0.56
CA VAL A 63 36.47 -3.95 1.10
C VAL A 63 35.72 -2.64 0.85
N ARG A 64 36.37 -1.52 1.19
CA ARG A 64 35.79 -0.19 1.04
C ARG A 64 35.49 0.13 -0.42
N ARG A 65 36.45 -0.07 -1.33
CA ARG A 65 36.26 0.21 -2.76
C ARG A 65 35.16 -0.64 -3.38
N MET A 66 35.02 -1.91 -3.00
CA MET A 66 33.96 -2.79 -3.51
C MET A 66 32.57 -2.36 -3.01
N ALA A 67 32.45 -2.06 -1.70
CA ALA A 67 31.20 -1.61 -1.11
C ALA A 67 30.75 -0.24 -1.66
N SER A 68 31.66 0.75 -1.68
CA SER A 68 31.35 2.08 -2.21
C SER A 68 30.99 2.04 -3.71
N ALA A 69 31.59 1.13 -4.49
CA ALA A 69 31.23 0.97 -5.89
C ALA A 69 29.80 0.44 -6.06
N LEU A 70 29.41 -0.59 -5.28
CA LEU A 70 28.06 -1.13 -5.30
C LEU A 70 27.03 -0.06 -4.94
N GLU A 71 27.28 0.72 -3.87
CA GLU A 71 26.41 1.80 -3.45
C GLU A 71 26.32 2.93 -4.48
N LEU A 72 27.46 3.35 -5.05
CA LEU A 72 27.50 4.43 -6.03
C LEU A 72 26.71 4.09 -7.31
N TRP A 73 26.88 2.86 -7.83
CA TRP A 73 26.20 2.41 -9.05
C TRP A 73 24.71 2.11 -8.84
N CYS A 74 24.28 2.01 -7.59
CA CYS A 74 22.87 1.88 -7.22
C CYS A 74 22.07 3.18 -7.43
N LEU A 75 22.67 4.37 -7.23
CA LEU A 75 21.95 5.65 -7.33
C LEU A 75 21.38 5.94 -8.73
N PRO A 76 22.16 5.83 -9.83
CA PRO A 76 21.62 6.09 -11.16
C PRO A 76 20.49 5.13 -11.53
N SER A 77 20.56 3.86 -11.09
CA SER A 77 19.52 2.88 -11.38
C SER A 77 18.27 3.06 -10.52
N MET A 78 18.43 3.48 -9.25
CA MET A 78 17.30 3.94 -8.43
C MET A 78 16.62 5.16 -9.03
N LEU A 79 17.41 6.14 -9.51
CA LEU A 79 16.87 7.33 -10.19
C LEU A 79 16.08 6.94 -11.45
N LEU A 80 16.64 6.03 -12.27
CA LEU A 80 15.96 5.51 -13.45
C LEU A 80 14.63 4.83 -13.08
N GLY A 81 14.62 3.97 -12.07
CA GLY A 81 13.40 3.29 -11.60
C GLY A 81 12.34 4.27 -11.09
N ASN A 82 12.75 5.30 -10.34
CA ASN A 82 11.86 6.39 -9.91
C ASN A 82 11.28 7.15 -11.11
N ILE A 83 12.10 7.49 -12.11
CA ILE A 83 11.63 8.15 -13.33
C ILE A 83 10.61 7.26 -14.06
N ILE A 84 10.86 5.96 -14.19
CA ILE A 84 9.94 5.02 -14.83
C ILE A 84 8.59 4.99 -14.11
N ASP A 85 8.58 4.88 -12.78
CA ASP A 85 7.34 4.88 -11.99
C ASP A 85 6.58 6.22 -12.11
N LEU A 86 7.27 7.35 -11.98
CA LEU A 86 6.66 8.68 -12.10
C LEU A 86 6.10 8.92 -13.51
N LEU A 87 6.84 8.55 -14.56
CA LEU A 87 6.36 8.65 -15.96
C LEU A 87 5.14 7.76 -16.19
N GLN A 88 5.16 6.54 -15.64
CA GLN A 88 4.05 5.59 -15.75
C GLN A 88 2.78 6.18 -15.15
N LYS A 89 2.86 6.73 -13.94
CA LYS A 89 1.72 7.28 -13.20
C LYS A 89 1.24 8.66 -13.69
N LEU A 90 2.16 9.57 -14.05
CA LEU A 90 1.81 10.96 -14.45
C LEU A 90 1.42 11.09 -15.92
N ILE A 91 2.01 10.27 -16.82
CA ILE A 91 1.91 10.49 -18.26
C ILE A 91 1.36 9.26 -18.98
N ILE A 92 1.99 8.09 -18.84
CA ILE A 92 1.72 6.93 -19.71
C ILE A 92 0.30 6.39 -19.47
N TYR A 93 -0.04 6.03 -18.23
CA TYR A 93 -1.38 5.54 -17.90
C TYR A 93 -2.47 6.59 -18.22
N PRO A 94 -2.35 7.85 -17.77
CA PRO A 94 -3.38 8.85 -18.04
C PRO A 94 -3.56 9.11 -19.54
N LYS A 95 -2.49 9.03 -20.35
CA LYS A 95 -2.56 9.20 -21.80
C LYS A 95 -3.23 8.03 -22.50
N ILE A 96 -2.94 6.80 -22.08
CA ILE A 96 -3.62 5.61 -22.59
C ILE A 96 -5.11 5.67 -22.22
N LEU A 97 -5.43 6.03 -20.97
CA LEU A 97 -6.82 6.18 -20.54
C LEU A 97 -7.55 7.30 -21.31
N GLN A 98 -6.90 8.43 -21.61
CA GLN A 98 -7.45 9.47 -22.47
C GLN A 98 -7.72 8.97 -23.89
N ASN A 99 -6.77 8.23 -24.48
CA ASN A 99 -6.94 7.64 -25.82
C ASN A 99 -8.06 6.59 -25.85
N GLU A 100 -8.29 5.89 -24.74
CA GLU A 100 -9.41 4.94 -24.58
C GLU A 100 -10.72 5.61 -24.18
N ALA A 101 -10.68 6.82 -23.60
CA ALA A 101 -11.86 7.65 -23.37
C ALA A 101 -12.49 8.07 -24.70
N GLY A 102 -11.68 8.45 -25.68
CA GLY A 102 -12.14 8.91 -26.98
C GLY A 102 -12.52 10.40 -26.99
N SER A 103 -12.69 10.92 -28.20
CA SER A 103 -13.04 12.32 -28.49
C SER A 103 -14.54 12.60 -28.42
N GLY A 104 -15.38 11.57 -28.54
CA GLY A 104 -16.84 11.68 -28.45
C GLY A 104 -17.55 10.35 -28.17
N GLU A 105 -18.87 10.42 -27.94
CA GLU A 105 -19.73 9.25 -27.68
C GLU A 105 -19.86 8.30 -28.88
N SER A 106 -19.53 8.79 -30.08
CA SER A 106 -19.62 8.04 -31.35
C SER A 106 -18.36 7.23 -31.67
N ASP A 107 -17.32 7.34 -30.85
CA ASP A 107 -16.05 6.64 -31.09
C ASP A 107 -16.22 5.15 -30.74
N ARG A 108 -16.42 4.33 -31.78
CA ARG A 108 -16.71 2.89 -31.63
C ARG A 108 -15.64 2.18 -30.80
N GLY A 109 -16.09 1.45 -29.77
CA GLY A 109 -15.27 0.62 -28.89
C GLY A 109 -14.49 1.41 -27.83
N LYS A 110 -14.88 2.65 -27.53
CA LYS A 110 -14.24 3.50 -26.52
C LYS A 110 -15.05 3.61 -25.23
N LEU A 111 -14.40 4.06 -24.14
CA LEU A 111 -15.01 4.10 -22.81
C LEU A 111 -16.23 5.02 -22.73
N ARG A 112 -16.27 6.12 -23.50
CA ARG A 112 -17.43 7.04 -23.51
C ARG A 112 -18.67 6.39 -24.15
N GLU A 113 -18.50 5.68 -25.26
CA GLU A 113 -19.59 4.90 -25.87
C GLU A 113 -20.08 3.82 -24.90
N GLN A 114 -19.16 3.07 -24.31
CA GLN A 114 -19.48 1.99 -23.38
C GLN A 114 -20.16 2.50 -22.09
N ALA A 115 -19.75 3.68 -21.59
CA ALA A 115 -20.43 4.33 -20.48
C ALA A 115 -21.85 4.80 -20.87
N ASN A 116 -22.05 5.30 -22.09
CA ASN A 116 -23.38 5.63 -22.60
C ASN A 116 -24.26 4.38 -22.73
N GLN A 117 -23.73 3.29 -23.27
CA GLN A 117 -24.43 1.99 -23.34
C GLN A 117 -24.81 1.50 -21.94
N LEU A 118 -23.87 1.54 -20.97
CA LEU A 118 -24.15 1.17 -19.58
C LEU A 118 -25.26 2.05 -18.98
N HIS A 119 -25.23 3.36 -19.21
CA HIS A 119 -26.30 4.26 -18.74
C HIS A 119 -27.65 3.92 -19.38
N GLN A 120 -27.70 3.73 -20.69
CA GLN A 120 -28.93 3.41 -21.42
C GLN A 120 -29.52 2.09 -20.91
N LYS A 121 -28.70 1.04 -20.78
CA LYS A 121 -29.15 -0.27 -20.27
C LYS A 121 -29.59 -0.18 -18.81
N ALA A 122 -28.84 0.54 -17.96
CA ALA A 122 -29.23 0.76 -16.57
C ALA A 122 -30.55 1.54 -16.47
N ASN A 123 -30.77 2.53 -17.34
CA ASN A 123 -32.02 3.27 -17.39
C ASN A 123 -33.19 2.43 -17.93
N THR A 124 -32.96 1.58 -18.93
CA THR A 124 -33.96 0.60 -19.41
C THR A 124 -34.35 -0.34 -18.28
N LEU A 125 -33.38 -0.92 -17.55
CA LEU A 125 -33.65 -1.78 -16.40
C LEU A 125 -34.43 -1.04 -15.31
N ASN A 126 -34.00 0.17 -14.94
CA ASN A 126 -34.71 1.00 -13.96
C ASN A 126 -36.16 1.28 -14.37
N THR A 127 -36.38 1.64 -15.64
CA THR A 127 -37.72 1.89 -16.19
C THR A 127 -38.56 0.61 -16.21
N ALA A 128 -37.97 -0.54 -16.56
CA ALA A 128 -38.66 -1.83 -16.57
C ALA A 128 -39.06 -2.28 -15.16
N VAL A 129 -38.21 -2.10 -14.14
CA VAL A 129 -38.54 -2.44 -12.74
C VAL A 129 -39.60 -1.49 -12.15
N THR A 130 -39.67 -0.25 -12.65
CA THR A 130 -40.61 0.79 -12.17
C THR A 130 -41.85 0.94 -13.04
N ALA A 131 -42.00 0.16 -14.12
CA ALA A 131 -43.13 0.23 -15.03
C ALA A 131 -44.46 -0.06 -14.33
N ASP A 132 -45.40 0.88 -14.39
CA ASP A 132 -46.75 0.74 -13.83
C ASP A 132 -47.59 -0.22 -14.68
N GLY A 133 -48.36 -1.08 -14.01
CA GLY A 133 -49.20 -2.09 -14.69
C GLY A 133 -48.46 -3.32 -15.22
N ASP A 134 -47.12 -3.35 -15.20
CA ASP A 134 -46.34 -4.50 -15.68
C ASP A 134 -46.27 -5.62 -14.63
N THR A 135 -46.71 -6.81 -15.03
CA THR A 135 -46.69 -8.02 -14.20
C THR A 135 -45.26 -8.51 -13.92
N ALA A 136 -44.33 -8.37 -14.87
CA ALA A 136 -42.95 -8.79 -14.69
C ALA A 136 -42.24 -7.88 -13.66
N ALA A 137 -42.43 -6.56 -13.78
CA ALA A 137 -41.95 -5.58 -12.79
C ALA A 137 -42.49 -5.87 -11.38
N ALA A 138 -43.79 -6.21 -11.29
CA ALA A 138 -44.43 -6.54 -10.01
C ALA A 138 -43.88 -7.83 -9.38
N ARG A 139 -43.52 -8.85 -10.19
CA ARG A 139 -42.86 -10.07 -9.72
C ARG A 139 -41.47 -9.79 -9.15
N VAL A 140 -40.68 -8.92 -9.80
CA VAL A 140 -39.37 -8.50 -9.30
C VAL A 140 -39.53 -7.79 -7.95
N LEU A 141 -40.46 -6.84 -7.84
CA LEU A 141 -40.70 -6.12 -6.59
C LEU A 141 -41.19 -7.06 -5.48
N LYS A 142 -42.02 -8.06 -5.81
CA LYS A 142 -42.43 -9.11 -4.88
C LYS A 142 -41.23 -9.92 -4.38
N ALA A 143 -40.30 -10.31 -5.25
CA ALA A 143 -39.10 -11.06 -4.88
C ALA A 143 -38.09 -10.22 -4.05
N LYS A 144 -38.09 -8.89 -4.25
CA LYS A 144 -37.38 -7.93 -3.38
C LYS A 144 -38.07 -7.80 -2.01
N ALA A 145 -39.39 -7.90 -1.95
CA ALA A 145 -40.17 -7.77 -0.71
C ALA A 145 -39.83 -8.87 0.32
N GLY A 146 -39.71 -10.12 -0.15
CA GLY A 146 -39.34 -11.28 0.67
C GLY A 146 -40.32 -11.58 1.81
N ASP A 147 -39.88 -12.39 2.76
CA ASP A 147 -40.59 -12.62 4.01
C ASP A 147 -40.14 -11.68 5.14
N GLN A 148 -40.94 -11.61 6.22
CA GLN A 148 -40.65 -10.72 7.37
C GLN A 148 -39.31 -11.04 8.04
N ASN A 149 -38.90 -12.31 8.00
CA ASN A 149 -37.71 -12.80 8.68
C ASN A 149 -36.46 -12.82 7.78
N ASP A 150 -36.61 -12.51 6.49
CA ASP A 150 -35.50 -12.53 5.55
C ASP A 150 -34.62 -11.28 5.77
N GLU A 151 -33.46 -11.48 6.40
CA GLU A 151 -32.48 -10.42 6.55
C GLU A 151 -32.05 -9.90 5.17
N GLY A 152 -32.08 -8.57 4.99
CA GLY A 152 -31.74 -7.92 3.73
C GLY A 152 -32.88 -7.82 2.70
N LYS A 153 -34.12 -8.19 3.03
CA LYS A 153 -35.31 -7.97 2.19
C LYS A 153 -36.13 -6.77 2.64
N LEU A 154 -36.99 -6.23 1.75
CA LEU A 154 -37.66 -4.94 2.00
C LEU A 154 -38.55 -4.95 3.23
N ARG A 155 -39.23 -6.06 3.56
CA ARG A 155 -40.09 -6.13 4.76
C ARG A 155 -39.30 -5.97 6.05
N LYS A 156 -38.17 -6.67 6.18
CA LYS A 156 -37.28 -6.54 7.35
C LYS A 156 -36.57 -5.18 7.39
N LEU A 157 -36.15 -4.67 6.23
CA LEU A 157 -35.51 -3.36 6.14
C LEU A 157 -36.49 -2.22 6.47
N ALA A 158 -37.76 -2.34 6.09
CA ALA A 158 -38.82 -1.39 6.46
C ALA A 158 -39.07 -1.41 7.98
N GLU A 159 -39.06 -2.59 8.62
CA GLU A 159 -39.12 -2.69 10.07
C GLU A 159 -37.95 -1.96 10.74
N ASN A 160 -36.72 -2.22 10.29
CA ASN A 160 -35.54 -1.54 10.84
C ASN A 160 -35.62 -0.01 10.67
N LEU A 161 -36.01 0.47 9.47
CA LEU A 161 -36.21 1.90 9.21
C LEU A 161 -37.25 2.51 10.15
N HIS A 162 -38.38 1.82 10.35
CA HIS A 162 -39.43 2.24 11.29
C HIS A 162 -38.87 2.35 12.71
N ASP A 163 -38.15 1.34 13.18
CA ASP A 163 -37.63 1.28 14.54
C ASP A 163 -36.60 2.38 14.80
N LYS A 164 -35.70 2.65 13.84
CA LYS A 164 -34.76 3.77 13.92
C LYS A 164 -35.48 5.12 13.90
N ALA A 165 -36.50 5.28 13.06
CA ALA A 165 -37.29 6.51 12.99
C ALA A 165 -38.06 6.76 14.31
N ILE A 166 -38.59 5.71 14.95
CA ILE A 166 -39.21 5.82 16.28
C ILE A 166 -38.19 6.18 17.35
N GLN A 167 -37.02 5.54 17.36
CA GLN A 167 -35.95 5.86 18.33
C GLN A 167 -35.55 7.33 18.24
N LEU A 168 -35.39 7.85 17.02
CA LEU A 168 -35.14 9.27 16.80
C LEU A 168 -36.31 10.14 17.29
N ALA A 169 -37.55 9.78 16.93
CA ALA A 169 -38.76 10.52 17.33
C ALA A 169 -38.96 10.56 18.86
N GLN A 170 -38.64 9.48 19.56
CA GLN A 170 -38.69 9.40 21.01
C GLN A 170 -37.61 10.26 21.65
N ALA A 171 -36.38 10.23 21.11
CA ALA A 171 -35.27 11.01 21.62
C ALA A 171 -35.46 12.52 21.46
N VAL A 172 -36.07 12.97 20.36
CA VAL A 172 -36.34 14.41 20.15
C VAL A 172 -37.58 14.93 20.89
N GLY A 173 -38.42 14.04 21.42
CA GLY A 173 -39.63 14.35 22.17
C GLY A 173 -40.87 14.56 21.30
N SER A 174 -42.00 13.97 21.70
CA SER A 174 -43.25 13.88 20.91
C SER A 174 -43.96 15.21 20.61
N SER A 175 -43.48 16.31 21.19
CA SER A 175 -44.08 17.65 21.18
C SER A 175 -43.04 18.74 20.87
N SER A 176 -41.84 18.34 20.45
CA SER A 176 -40.67 19.21 20.46
C SER A 176 -40.60 20.10 19.21
N PRO A 177 -40.26 21.40 19.35
CA PRO A 177 -39.97 22.28 18.20
C PRO A 177 -38.70 21.89 17.43
N VAL A 178 -37.98 20.84 17.86
CA VAL A 178 -36.69 20.40 17.33
C VAL A 178 -36.80 19.87 15.90
N ASP A 179 -37.75 18.97 15.60
CA ASP A 179 -37.90 18.41 14.25
C ASP A 179 -39.28 18.65 13.63
N GLY A 180 -40.23 19.23 14.37
CA GLY A 180 -41.60 19.42 13.91
C GLY A 180 -42.36 18.10 13.67
N GLY A 181 -41.95 17.01 14.32
CA GLY A 181 -42.54 15.69 14.15
C GLY A 181 -42.13 14.96 12.87
N ALA A 182 -41.04 15.38 12.22
CA ALA A 182 -40.55 14.77 10.98
C ALA A 182 -40.21 13.27 11.17
N ALA A 183 -39.51 12.90 12.25
CA ALA A 183 -39.15 11.51 12.53
C ALA A 183 -40.39 10.64 12.82
N LYS A 184 -41.37 11.20 13.55
CA LYS A 184 -42.66 10.53 13.80
C LYS A 184 -43.48 10.34 12.51
N THR A 185 -43.47 11.35 11.63
CA THR A 185 -44.13 11.28 10.33
C THR A 185 -43.51 10.20 9.46
N LEU A 186 -42.17 10.08 9.47
CA LEU A 186 -41.46 9.00 8.79
C LEU A 186 -41.85 7.63 9.34
N ALA A 187 -41.79 7.42 10.66
CA ALA A 187 -42.20 6.16 11.28
C ALA A 187 -43.66 5.80 10.92
N SER A 188 -44.57 6.77 10.97
CA SER A 188 -45.99 6.54 10.64
C SER A 188 -46.21 6.18 9.16
N ALA A 189 -45.43 6.77 8.24
CA ALA A 189 -45.50 6.45 6.82
C ALA A 189 -44.96 5.04 6.51
N VAL A 190 -43.95 4.59 7.26
CA VAL A 190 -43.39 3.23 7.13
C VAL A 190 -44.35 2.18 7.71
N GLY A 191 -44.93 2.46 8.88
CA GLY A 191 -45.89 1.57 9.55
C GLY A 191 -45.25 0.72 10.66
N ASN A 192 -46.02 0.39 11.69
CA ASN A 192 -45.55 -0.32 12.87
C ASN A 192 -45.77 -1.83 12.85
N LYS A 193 -46.58 -2.33 11.90
CA LYS A 193 -47.00 -3.73 11.83
C LYS A 193 -46.85 -4.26 10.41
N ASP A 194 -46.40 -5.51 10.31
CA ASP A 194 -46.31 -6.25 9.06
C ASP A 194 -47.54 -7.16 8.90
N GLU A 195 -48.69 -6.53 8.66
CA GLU A 195 -49.99 -7.20 8.53
C GLU A 195 -50.61 -6.83 7.18
N ALA A 196 -51.29 -7.78 6.51
CA ALA A 196 -51.92 -7.51 5.21
C ALA A 196 -52.99 -6.40 5.28
N GLY A 197 -53.71 -6.29 6.40
CA GLY A 197 -54.90 -5.44 6.50
C GLY A 197 -56.04 -5.85 5.54
N THR A 198 -57.20 -5.22 5.66
CA THR A 198 -58.32 -5.37 4.72
C THR A 198 -58.48 -4.08 3.90
N GLY A 199 -58.37 -4.18 2.56
CA GLY A 199 -58.50 -3.03 1.65
C GLY A 199 -57.16 -2.38 1.27
N SER A 200 -57.20 -1.11 0.86
CA SER A 200 -56.00 -0.36 0.45
C SER A 200 -55.00 -0.22 1.61
N PRO A 201 -53.69 -0.44 1.38
CA PRO A 201 -52.69 -0.39 2.45
C PRO A 201 -52.59 1.03 3.01
N LYS A 202 -52.46 1.15 4.33
CA LYS A 202 -52.33 2.46 5.01
C LYS A 202 -50.91 2.98 4.96
N ASP A 203 -49.93 2.08 5.09
CA ASP A 203 -48.49 2.37 5.18
C ASP A 203 -47.66 1.43 4.29
N LEU A 204 -46.34 1.65 4.26
CA LEU A 204 -45.42 0.89 3.41
C LEU A 204 -45.33 -0.59 3.80
N ARG A 205 -45.28 -0.91 5.11
CA ARG A 205 -45.17 -2.31 5.57
C ARG A 205 -46.41 -3.12 5.20
N GLN A 206 -47.61 -2.55 5.35
CA GLN A 206 -48.85 -3.19 4.88
C GLN A 206 -48.83 -3.42 3.36
N ALA A 207 -48.38 -2.44 2.58
CA ALA A 207 -48.29 -2.58 1.12
C ALA A 207 -47.31 -3.69 0.72
N LEU A 208 -46.15 -3.77 1.37
CA LEU A 208 -45.15 -4.82 1.14
C LEU A 208 -45.68 -6.21 1.52
N HIS A 209 -46.41 -6.31 2.64
CA HIS A 209 -47.04 -7.55 3.06
C HIS A 209 -48.10 -8.03 2.05
N GLN A 210 -48.98 -7.12 1.62
CA GLN A 210 -50.01 -7.45 0.63
C GLN A 210 -49.40 -7.92 -0.68
N LEU A 211 -48.27 -7.35 -1.09
CA LEU A 211 -47.53 -7.77 -2.28
C LEU A 211 -46.86 -9.14 -2.09
N SER A 212 -46.25 -9.41 -0.94
CA SER A 212 -45.54 -10.68 -0.69
C SER A 212 -46.47 -11.89 -0.67
N ILE A 213 -47.68 -11.75 -0.13
CA ILE A 213 -48.66 -12.85 -0.07
C ILE A 213 -49.48 -13.05 -1.36
N ALA A 214 -49.41 -12.10 -2.31
CA ALA A 214 -50.16 -12.18 -3.56
C ALA A 214 -49.69 -13.37 -4.42
N LEU A 215 -50.60 -14.12 -5.05
CA LEU A 215 -50.20 -15.23 -5.92
C LEU A 215 -49.43 -14.71 -7.16
N PRO A 216 -48.35 -15.39 -7.61
CA PRO A 216 -47.54 -14.93 -8.76
C PRO A 216 -48.31 -14.79 -10.09
N ALA A 217 -49.46 -15.46 -10.21
CA ALA A 217 -50.37 -15.42 -11.36
C ALA A 217 -51.62 -14.56 -11.11
N ALA A 218 -51.69 -13.83 -9.98
CA ALA A 218 -52.82 -12.97 -9.69
C ALA A 218 -52.82 -11.75 -10.63
N SER A 219 -53.98 -11.48 -11.25
CA SER A 219 -54.19 -10.31 -12.10
C SER A 219 -54.08 -8.97 -11.33
N ASP A 220 -54.15 -9.01 -10.00
CA ASP A 220 -54.05 -7.84 -9.11
C ASP A 220 -52.60 -7.51 -8.68
N LEU A 221 -51.63 -8.35 -9.05
CA LEU A 221 -50.22 -8.18 -8.65
C LEU A 221 -49.64 -6.81 -9.06
N PRO A 222 -49.90 -6.28 -10.28
CA PRO A 222 -49.45 -4.94 -10.65
C PRO A 222 -50.05 -3.83 -9.77
N ASN A 223 -51.34 -3.94 -9.41
CA ASN A 223 -52.00 -2.96 -8.55
C ASN A 223 -51.41 -2.94 -7.13
N LYS A 224 -51.04 -4.12 -6.60
CA LYS A 224 -50.36 -4.23 -5.31
C LYS A 224 -48.94 -3.66 -5.35
N ALA A 225 -48.22 -3.88 -6.46
CA ALA A 225 -46.91 -3.27 -6.67
C ALA A 225 -47.00 -1.74 -6.80
N GLN A 226 -48.02 -1.23 -7.48
CA GLN A 226 -48.31 0.21 -7.55
C GLN A 226 -48.57 0.79 -6.16
N ALA A 227 -49.36 0.11 -5.32
CA ALA A 227 -49.61 0.55 -3.95
C ALA A 227 -48.30 0.66 -3.14
N VAL A 228 -47.35 -0.28 -3.30
CA VAL A 228 -46.02 -0.17 -2.69
C VAL A 228 -45.27 1.08 -3.18
N ARG A 229 -45.30 1.37 -4.48
CA ARG A 229 -44.63 2.55 -5.07
C ARG A 229 -45.22 3.87 -4.55
N GLU A 230 -46.54 3.95 -4.43
CA GLU A 230 -47.23 5.10 -3.86
C GLU A 230 -46.83 5.33 -2.40
N LYS A 231 -46.81 4.27 -1.58
CA LYS A 231 -46.36 4.38 -0.19
C LYS A 231 -44.89 4.70 -0.06
N TYR A 232 -44.04 4.12 -0.90
CA TYR A 232 -42.63 4.47 -0.96
C TYR A 232 -42.43 5.97 -1.23
N THR A 233 -43.19 6.56 -2.16
CA THR A 233 -43.14 8.00 -2.45
C THR A 233 -43.46 8.84 -1.21
N LEU A 234 -44.46 8.44 -0.42
CA LEU A 234 -44.79 9.11 0.85
C LEU A 234 -43.67 8.97 1.88
N VAL A 235 -43.07 7.79 2.00
CA VAL A 235 -41.93 7.56 2.91
C VAL A 235 -40.72 8.39 2.49
N LYS A 236 -40.39 8.46 1.19
CA LYS A 236 -39.32 9.30 0.65
C LYS A 236 -39.55 10.78 0.96
N LEU A 237 -40.77 11.28 0.81
CA LEU A 237 -41.13 12.65 1.17
C LEU A 237 -40.95 12.89 2.69
N ALA A 238 -41.36 11.95 3.53
CA ALA A 238 -41.20 12.05 4.98
C ALA A 238 -39.71 11.99 5.40
N PHE A 239 -38.90 11.14 4.76
CA PHE A 239 -37.47 11.06 5.00
C PHE A 239 -36.76 12.36 4.61
N ASN A 240 -37.11 12.97 3.48
CA ASN A 240 -36.54 14.27 3.08
C ASN A 240 -36.82 15.38 4.11
N LYS A 241 -37.96 15.33 4.82
CA LYS A 241 -38.23 16.24 5.95
C LYS A 241 -37.30 16.00 7.13
N VAL A 242 -36.94 14.74 7.40
CA VAL A 242 -35.94 14.38 8.43
C VAL A 242 -34.56 14.89 8.02
N VAL A 243 -34.13 14.66 6.78
CA VAL A 243 -32.85 15.16 6.24
C VAL A 243 -32.76 16.69 6.33
N GLY A 244 -33.87 17.40 6.03
CA GLY A 244 -33.95 18.86 6.16
C GLY A 244 -33.74 19.39 7.59
N LYS A 245 -33.74 18.52 8.61
CA LYS A 245 -33.50 18.85 10.02
C LYS A 245 -32.14 18.36 10.55
N LYS A 246 -31.24 17.92 9.67
CA LYS A 246 -29.91 17.39 10.03
C LYS A 246 -29.13 18.30 10.99
N SER A 247 -29.05 19.60 10.70
CA SER A 247 -28.36 20.56 11.58
C SER A 247 -28.97 20.60 12.98
N THR A 248 -30.30 20.57 13.07
CA THR A 248 -31.01 20.61 14.35
C THR A 248 -30.80 19.35 15.19
N TYR A 249 -30.73 18.17 14.56
CA TYR A 249 -30.37 16.94 15.27
C TYR A 249 -28.93 16.97 15.78
N LYS A 250 -28.00 17.51 14.98
CA LYS A 250 -26.60 17.67 15.37
C LYS A 250 -26.45 18.61 16.57
N ASP A 251 -27.09 19.77 16.52
CA ASP A 251 -27.01 20.80 17.57
C ASP A 251 -27.62 20.33 18.90
N LYS A 252 -28.55 19.36 18.85
CA LYS A 252 -29.20 18.77 20.01
C LYS A 252 -28.58 17.44 20.48
N GLY A 253 -27.47 17.00 19.87
CA GLY A 253 -26.78 15.78 20.28
C GLY A 253 -27.44 14.46 19.84
N HIS A 254 -28.35 14.50 18.86
CA HIS A 254 -29.03 13.32 18.30
C HIS A 254 -28.41 12.83 16.98
N GLU A 255 -27.23 13.32 16.62
CA GLU A 255 -26.51 12.94 15.40
C GLU A 255 -26.38 11.42 15.20
N PRO A 256 -26.05 10.59 16.22
CA PRO A 256 -25.95 9.14 16.01
C PRO A 256 -27.27 8.47 15.65
N LEU A 257 -28.40 8.97 16.19
CA LEU A 257 -29.73 8.45 15.89
C LEU A 257 -30.20 8.86 14.50
N TYR A 258 -29.90 10.10 14.09
CA TYR A 258 -30.12 10.56 12.73
C TYR A 258 -29.33 9.71 11.72
N GLN A 259 -28.04 9.48 11.97
CA GLN A 259 -27.19 8.64 11.10
C GLN A 259 -27.69 7.19 11.03
N ALA A 260 -28.27 6.66 12.10
CA ALA A 260 -28.89 5.34 12.09
C ALA A 260 -30.15 5.29 11.18
N VAL A 261 -30.95 6.36 11.15
CA VAL A 261 -32.08 6.48 10.21
C VAL A 261 -31.60 6.62 8.77
N GLU A 262 -30.58 7.44 8.53
CA GLU A 262 -29.94 7.63 7.21
C GLU A 262 -29.41 6.28 6.67
N SER A 263 -28.69 5.54 7.51
CA SER A 263 -28.17 4.21 7.17
C SER A 263 -29.26 3.17 6.91
N ALA A 264 -30.35 3.18 7.70
CA ALA A 264 -31.47 2.26 7.50
C ALA A 264 -32.25 2.57 6.21
N TRP A 265 -32.40 3.86 5.86
CA TRP A 265 -33.00 4.30 4.61
C TRP A 265 -32.15 3.91 3.40
N ASP A 266 -30.83 4.12 3.48
CA ASP A 266 -29.89 3.70 2.44
C ASP A 266 -29.91 2.18 2.24
N ALA A 267 -29.92 1.40 3.32
CA ALA A 267 -30.04 -0.05 3.26
C ALA A 267 -31.34 -0.49 2.57
N PHE A 268 -32.47 0.16 2.87
CA PHE A 268 -33.74 -0.08 2.19
C PHE A 268 -33.67 0.24 0.69
N ASN A 269 -33.14 1.40 0.32
CA ASN A 269 -33.06 1.83 -1.08
C ASN A 269 -32.10 1.00 -1.93
N ASN A 270 -31.01 0.52 -1.31
CA ASN A 270 -30.06 -0.39 -1.95
C ASN A 270 -30.71 -1.72 -2.40
N VAL A 271 -31.89 -2.07 -1.86
CA VAL A 271 -32.67 -3.22 -2.29
C VAL A 271 -33.87 -2.80 -3.15
N TYR A 272 -34.55 -1.72 -2.77
CA TYR A 272 -35.77 -1.27 -3.44
C TYR A 272 -35.50 -0.82 -4.88
N ASN A 273 -34.56 0.11 -5.08
CA ASN A 273 -34.24 0.67 -6.38
C ASN A 273 -32.72 0.86 -6.58
N PRO A 274 -31.88 -0.20 -6.49
CA PRO A 274 -30.44 -0.11 -6.75
C PRO A 274 -30.08 0.34 -8.18
N GLU A 275 -31.01 0.21 -9.12
CA GLU A 275 -30.85 0.53 -10.54
C GLU A 275 -30.79 2.04 -10.79
N GLU A 276 -31.54 2.83 -10.02
CA GLU A 276 -31.58 4.31 -10.11
C GLU A 276 -30.22 4.93 -9.72
N PRO A 277 -29.62 4.62 -8.56
CA PRO A 277 -28.28 5.08 -8.23
C PRO A 277 -27.23 4.67 -9.26
N LEU A 278 -27.32 3.47 -9.85
CA LEU A 278 -26.37 3.03 -10.88
C LEU A 278 -26.42 3.93 -12.11
N LYS A 279 -27.61 4.19 -12.68
CA LYS A 279 -27.71 5.06 -13.86
C LYS A 279 -27.25 6.49 -13.55
N ASP A 280 -27.50 6.98 -12.34
CA ASP A 280 -27.17 8.36 -11.93
C ASP A 280 -25.66 8.54 -11.75
N VAL A 281 -24.96 7.56 -11.16
CA VAL A 281 -23.50 7.63 -11.04
C VAL A 281 -22.78 7.45 -12.38
N VAL A 282 -23.41 6.80 -13.37
CA VAL A 282 -22.88 6.73 -14.74
C VAL A 282 -23.10 8.06 -15.48
N GLY A 283 -24.29 8.65 -15.38
CA GLY A 283 -24.64 9.96 -15.94
C GLY A 283 -25.41 9.89 -17.27
N ALA A 284 -26.31 10.86 -17.50
CA ALA A 284 -27.20 10.87 -18.67
C ALA A 284 -26.55 11.44 -19.95
N SER A 285 -25.53 12.27 -19.83
CA SER A 285 -24.88 12.93 -20.96
C SER A 285 -23.41 13.24 -20.69
N ASP A 286 -22.61 13.31 -21.76
CA ASP A 286 -21.24 13.83 -21.70
C ASP A 286 -21.25 15.36 -21.69
N THR A 287 -21.77 15.97 -20.62
CA THR A 287 -21.67 17.42 -20.45
C THR A 287 -20.32 17.80 -19.85
N GLU A 288 -19.84 19.01 -20.14
CA GLU A 288 -18.77 19.61 -19.34
C GLU A 288 -19.39 20.02 -17.99
N GLY A 289 -19.36 19.11 -17.01
CA GLY A 289 -19.68 19.44 -15.62
C GLY A 289 -18.73 20.50 -15.06
N SER A 290 -18.86 20.83 -13.77
CA SER A 290 -17.99 21.83 -13.14
C SER A 290 -16.49 21.47 -13.28
N PRO A 291 -15.61 22.42 -13.67
CA PRO A 291 -14.18 22.16 -13.81
C PRO A 291 -13.58 21.61 -12.51
N GLY A 292 -13.07 20.38 -12.56
CA GLY A 292 -12.33 19.76 -11.46
C GLY A 292 -13.16 18.93 -10.48
N SER A 293 -14.48 18.84 -10.66
CA SER A 293 -15.35 17.98 -9.84
C SER A 293 -16.50 17.41 -10.69
N PRO A 294 -16.26 16.34 -11.47
CA PRO A 294 -17.32 15.70 -12.24
C PRO A 294 -18.36 15.10 -11.29
N ALA A 295 -19.64 15.19 -11.63
CA ALA A 295 -20.72 14.60 -10.83
C ALA A 295 -20.77 13.07 -11.03
N ASN A 296 -20.62 12.62 -12.26
CA ASN A 296 -20.77 11.23 -12.71
C ASN A 296 -19.57 10.75 -13.56
N LEU A 297 -19.56 9.47 -13.92
CA LEU A 297 -18.49 8.84 -14.69
C LEU A 297 -18.33 9.46 -16.09
N ARG A 298 -19.43 9.75 -16.78
CA ARG A 298 -19.41 10.29 -18.15
C ARG A 298 -18.85 11.70 -18.23
N GLU A 299 -19.20 12.56 -17.27
CA GLU A 299 -18.56 13.88 -17.12
C GLU A 299 -17.05 13.75 -16.87
N ALA A 300 -16.63 12.78 -16.04
CA ALA A 300 -15.21 12.54 -15.78
C ALA A 300 -14.46 12.09 -17.04
N LEU A 301 -15.06 11.19 -17.83
CA LEU A 301 -14.49 10.71 -19.10
C LEU A 301 -14.43 11.82 -20.16
N ASN A 302 -15.44 12.67 -20.24
CA ASN A 302 -15.45 13.82 -21.13
C ASN A 302 -14.34 14.82 -20.77
N GLN A 303 -14.21 15.17 -19.49
CA GLN A 303 -13.15 16.05 -18.98
C GLN A 303 -11.74 15.46 -19.15
N LEU A 304 -11.61 14.12 -19.17
CA LEU A 304 -10.36 13.44 -19.49
C LEU A 304 -10.05 13.50 -20.99
N GLY A 305 -11.05 13.31 -21.85
CA GLY A 305 -10.92 13.39 -23.30
C GLY A 305 -10.36 14.74 -23.77
N SER A 306 -10.76 15.84 -23.12
CA SER A 306 -10.29 17.20 -23.42
C SER A 306 -9.08 17.66 -22.59
N ALA A 307 -8.51 16.80 -21.74
CA ALA A 307 -7.44 17.19 -20.83
C ALA A 307 -6.11 17.51 -21.53
N THR A 308 -5.47 18.61 -21.13
CA THR A 308 -4.06 18.88 -21.46
C THR A 308 -3.12 18.01 -20.62
N ILE A 309 -1.86 17.86 -21.04
CA ILE A 309 -0.85 17.03 -20.35
C ILE A 309 -0.74 17.37 -18.86
N LEU A 310 -0.84 18.67 -18.50
CA LEU A 310 -0.71 19.13 -17.12
C LEU A 310 -1.91 18.73 -16.23
N GLN A 311 -3.09 18.54 -16.82
CA GLN A 311 -4.32 18.16 -16.11
C GLN A 311 -4.63 16.67 -16.24
N LEU A 312 -4.02 15.99 -17.21
CA LEU A 312 -4.29 14.63 -17.64
C LEU A 312 -4.35 13.64 -16.47
N HIS A 313 -3.34 13.71 -15.62
CA HIS A 313 -3.20 12.87 -14.45
C HIS A 313 -4.38 13.02 -13.47
N ARG A 314 -4.68 14.26 -13.04
CA ARG A 314 -5.80 14.56 -12.14
C ARG A 314 -7.15 14.14 -12.73
N ARG A 315 -7.35 14.33 -14.04
CA ARG A 315 -8.59 13.92 -14.73
C ARG A 315 -8.75 12.40 -14.78
N ALA A 316 -7.66 11.66 -15.01
CA ALA A 316 -7.68 10.20 -15.00
C ALA A 316 -8.04 9.64 -13.61
N GLU A 317 -7.59 10.30 -12.55
CA GLU A 317 -7.97 9.94 -11.18
C GLU A 317 -9.42 10.18 -10.86
N GLU A 318 -10.00 11.28 -11.34
CA GLU A 318 -11.43 11.52 -11.16
C GLU A 318 -12.26 10.42 -11.86
N VAL A 319 -11.86 9.97 -13.05
CA VAL A 319 -12.48 8.81 -13.71
C VAL A 319 -12.35 7.56 -12.83
N LYS A 320 -11.16 7.30 -12.28
CA LYS A 320 -10.94 6.17 -11.37
C LYS A 320 -11.80 6.26 -10.11
N LYS A 321 -11.88 7.42 -9.45
CA LYS A 321 -12.75 7.64 -8.28
C LYS A 321 -14.22 7.40 -8.62
N LYS A 322 -14.68 7.82 -9.80
CA LYS A 322 -16.08 7.63 -10.24
C LYS A 322 -16.40 6.22 -10.68
N PHE A 323 -15.41 5.41 -11.04
CA PHE A 323 -15.61 4.00 -11.38
C PHE A 323 -15.38 3.05 -10.20
N GLU A 324 -14.25 3.16 -9.50
CA GLU A 324 -13.79 2.22 -8.45
C GLU A 324 -13.93 2.75 -7.02
N GLY A 325 -14.21 4.05 -6.83
CA GLY A 325 -14.31 4.66 -5.50
C GLY A 325 -15.51 4.20 -4.67
N TRP A 326 -15.57 4.69 -3.43
CA TRP A 326 -16.72 4.43 -2.57
C TRP A 326 -17.97 5.16 -3.12
N GLY A 327 -19.08 4.44 -3.28
CA GLY A 327 -20.29 4.97 -3.92
C GLY A 327 -20.21 5.14 -5.45
N ALA A 328 -19.14 4.64 -6.08
CA ALA A 328 -18.91 4.69 -7.52
C ALA A 328 -19.71 3.65 -8.32
N VAL A 329 -19.56 3.66 -9.65
CA VAL A 329 -20.23 2.73 -10.58
C VAL A 329 -20.05 1.26 -10.18
N LYS A 330 -18.83 0.81 -9.86
CA LYS A 330 -18.56 -0.59 -9.44
C LYS A 330 -19.32 -0.97 -8.17
N SER A 331 -19.37 -0.07 -7.18
CA SER A 331 -20.10 -0.29 -5.93
C SER A 331 -21.61 -0.35 -6.15
N LYS A 332 -22.17 0.57 -6.96
CA LYS A 332 -23.60 0.58 -7.28
C LYS A 332 -24.02 -0.61 -8.15
N PHE A 333 -23.18 -1.03 -9.08
CA PHE A 333 -23.41 -2.25 -9.86
C PHE A 333 -23.42 -3.50 -8.96
N GLY A 334 -22.54 -3.56 -7.95
CA GLY A 334 -22.58 -4.64 -6.94
C GLY A 334 -23.91 -4.75 -6.19
N LEU A 335 -24.60 -3.63 -5.94
CA LEU A 335 -25.96 -3.63 -5.36
C LEU A 335 -27.00 -4.20 -6.33
N VAL A 336 -26.89 -3.88 -7.61
CA VAL A 336 -27.75 -4.45 -8.67
C VAL A 336 -27.49 -5.96 -8.81
N GLN A 337 -26.23 -6.39 -8.81
CA GLN A 337 -25.87 -7.81 -8.83
C GLN A 337 -26.40 -8.58 -7.61
N ALA A 338 -26.44 -7.95 -6.43
CA ALA A 338 -27.04 -8.56 -5.24
C ALA A 338 -28.54 -8.88 -5.41
N GLN A 339 -29.22 -8.23 -6.38
CA GLN A 339 -30.63 -8.47 -6.69
C GLN A 339 -30.87 -9.47 -7.85
N VAL A 340 -29.84 -10.15 -8.36
CA VAL A 340 -29.98 -11.15 -9.45
C VAL A 340 -31.06 -12.20 -9.17
N ALA A 341 -31.18 -12.66 -7.92
CA ALA A 341 -32.22 -13.60 -7.53
C ALA A 341 -33.63 -13.03 -7.68
N ALA A 342 -33.81 -11.71 -7.48
CA ALA A 342 -35.09 -11.05 -7.69
C ALA A 342 -35.40 -10.87 -9.18
N TYR A 343 -34.40 -10.61 -10.03
CA TYR A 343 -34.60 -10.55 -11.48
C TYR A 343 -34.91 -11.92 -12.09
N ASN A 344 -34.43 -13.02 -11.47
CA ASN A 344 -34.81 -14.39 -11.85
C ASN A 344 -36.27 -14.74 -11.55
N ALA A 345 -37.03 -13.89 -10.85
CA ALA A 345 -38.46 -14.13 -10.58
C ALA A 345 -39.30 -14.22 -11.86
N ASP A 346 -38.79 -13.67 -12.96
CA ASP A 346 -39.30 -13.86 -14.31
C ASP A 346 -38.11 -14.08 -15.25
N SER A 347 -38.00 -15.27 -15.85
CA SER A 347 -36.85 -15.64 -16.69
C SER A 347 -36.70 -14.72 -17.90
N SER A 348 -37.80 -14.23 -18.46
CA SER A 348 -37.77 -13.31 -19.61
C SER A 348 -37.29 -11.92 -19.21
N PHE A 349 -37.58 -11.49 -17.98
CA PHE A 349 -37.20 -10.18 -17.46
C PHE A 349 -35.68 -10.06 -17.29
N LYS A 350 -35.03 -11.09 -16.72
CA LYS A 350 -33.58 -11.09 -16.55
C LYS A 350 -32.85 -11.00 -17.89
N ASP A 351 -33.23 -11.84 -18.84
CA ASP A 351 -32.57 -11.91 -20.14
C ASP A 351 -32.73 -10.62 -20.95
N THR A 352 -33.91 -9.99 -20.85
CA THR A 352 -34.22 -8.76 -21.60
C THR A 352 -33.65 -7.50 -20.95
N ASN A 353 -33.61 -7.43 -19.61
CA ASN A 353 -33.31 -6.18 -18.89
C ASN A 353 -32.02 -6.22 -18.07
N TYR A 354 -31.73 -7.30 -17.34
CA TYR A 354 -30.55 -7.37 -16.46
C TYR A 354 -29.27 -7.80 -17.20
N ASN A 355 -29.32 -8.90 -17.97
CA ASN A 355 -28.14 -9.42 -18.68
C ASN A 355 -27.47 -8.36 -19.57
N PRO A 356 -28.22 -7.46 -20.27
CA PRO A 356 -27.60 -6.37 -21.03
C PRO A 356 -26.84 -5.36 -20.17
N VAL A 357 -27.26 -5.11 -18.93
CA VAL A 357 -26.54 -4.23 -18.00
C VAL A 357 -25.25 -4.90 -17.54
N GLU A 358 -25.30 -6.18 -17.20
CA GLU A 358 -24.13 -6.96 -16.81
C GLU A 358 -23.11 -7.04 -17.95
N GLN A 359 -23.57 -7.28 -19.18
CA GLN A 359 -22.71 -7.26 -20.36
C GLN A 359 -22.07 -5.89 -20.57
N ALA A 360 -22.84 -4.80 -20.57
CA ALA A 360 -22.33 -3.45 -20.75
C ALA A 360 -21.31 -3.06 -19.66
N PHE A 361 -21.56 -3.46 -18.41
CA PHE A 361 -20.61 -3.25 -17.31
C PHE A 361 -19.31 -4.02 -17.54
N ASN A 362 -19.40 -5.29 -17.95
CA ASN A 362 -18.23 -6.13 -18.21
C ASN A 362 -17.40 -5.62 -19.39
N GLU A 363 -18.04 -5.16 -20.47
CA GLU A 363 -17.39 -4.54 -21.62
C GLU A 363 -16.67 -3.24 -21.23
N PHE A 364 -17.33 -2.35 -20.47
CA PHE A 364 -16.69 -1.15 -19.93
C PHE A 364 -15.50 -1.49 -19.02
N ASN A 365 -15.70 -2.38 -18.04
CA ASN A 365 -14.68 -2.79 -17.08
C ASN A 365 -13.46 -3.41 -17.77
N LYS A 366 -13.67 -4.19 -18.84
CA LYS A 366 -12.60 -4.81 -19.64
C LYS A 366 -11.73 -3.75 -20.32
N LEU A 367 -12.32 -2.76 -20.98
CA LEU A 367 -11.58 -1.66 -21.61
C LEU A 367 -10.87 -0.78 -20.58
N TYR A 368 -11.57 -0.45 -19.50
CA TYR A 368 -11.02 0.38 -18.43
C TYR A 368 -9.79 -0.29 -17.82
N ARG A 369 -9.91 -1.56 -17.41
CA ARG A 369 -8.79 -2.30 -16.83
C ARG A 369 -7.65 -2.49 -17.82
N LYS A 370 -7.93 -2.76 -19.10
CA LYS A 370 -6.89 -2.82 -20.13
C LYS A 370 -6.08 -1.51 -20.17
N ALA A 371 -6.74 -0.35 -20.11
CA ALA A 371 -6.09 0.95 -20.15
C ALA A 371 -5.17 1.22 -18.93
N ILE A 372 -5.53 0.72 -17.74
CA ILE A 372 -4.76 0.98 -16.51
C ILE A 372 -3.68 -0.07 -16.26
N TYR A 373 -4.05 -1.35 -16.38
CA TYR A 373 -3.19 -2.46 -15.96
C TYR A 373 -2.12 -2.78 -17.00
N SER A 374 -2.42 -2.67 -18.29
CA SER A 374 -1.47 -2.97 -19.37
C SER A 374 -0.17 -2.16 -19.29
N PRO A 375 -0.19 -0.81 -19.21
CA PRO A 375 1.05 -0.05 -19.11
C PRO A 375 1.89 -0.41 -17.88
N LYS A 376 1.26 -0.63 -16.71
CA LYS A 376 1.99 -1.03 -15.50
C LYS A 376 2.61 -2.42 -15.64
N PHE A 377 1.91 -3.36 -16.26
CA PHE A 377 2.42 -4.70 -16.50
C PHE A 377 3.71 -4.69 -17.33
N TYR A 378 3.72 -3.97 -18.46
CA TYR A 378 4.89 -3.94 -19.34
C TYR A 378 6.02 -3.03 -18.86
N SER A 379 5.72 -1.94 -18.15
CA SER A 379 6.75 -0.98 -17.71
C SER A 379 7.34 -1.27 -16.32
N ILE A 380 6.63 -2.00 -15.45
CA ILE A 380 7.07 -2.27 -14.08
C ILE A 380 7.19 -3.78 -13.82
N ILE A 381 6.14 -4.57 -14.11
CA ILE A 381 6.11 -6.00 -13.75
C ILE A 381 7.11 -6.81 -14.58
N VAL A 382 7.08 -6.67 -15.91
CA VAL A 382 8.01 -7.39 -16.81
C VAL A 382 9.48 -7.03 -16.51
N PRO A 383 9.85 -5.74 -16.39
CA PRO A 383 11.20 -5.37 -15.96
C PRO A 383 11.56 -5.90 -14.58
N SER A 384 10.61 -5.94 -13.63
CA SER A 384 10.85 -6.50 -12.30
C SER A 384 11.20 -8.00 -12.37
N ILE A 385 10.45 -8.78 -13.15
CA ILE A 385 10.76 -10.20 -13.39
C ILE A 385 12.16 -10.34 -14.01
N MET A 386 12.47 -9.55 -15.05
CA MET A 386 13.80 -9.56 -15.66
C MET A 386 14.89 -9.21 -14.65
N CYS A 387 14.68 -8.23 -13.79
CA CYS A 387 15.65 -7.83 -12.77
C CYS A 387 15.91 -8.93 -11.74
N GLN A 388 14.88 -9.70 -11.34
CA GLN A 388 15.09 -10.85 -10.45
C GLN A 388 15.93 -11.95 -11.09
N TRP A 389 15.70 -12.24 -12.37
CA TRP A 389 16.54 -13.19 -13.12
C TRP A 389 17.95 -12.67 -13.36
N LEU A 390 18.11 -11.37 -13.61
CA LEU A 390 19.42 -10.72 -13.69
C LEU A 390 20.16 -10.81 -12.36
N ASN A 391 19.47 -10.63 -11.23
CA ASN A 391 20.08 -10.80 -9.90
C ASN A 391 20.61 -12.23 -9.71
N PHE A 392 19.82 -13.26 -10.05
CA PHE A 392 20.30 -14.64 -10.09
C PHE A 392 21.53 -14.82 -10.99
N LEU A 393 21.47 -14.30 -12.22
CA LEU A 393 22.57 -14.41 -13.18
C LEU A 393 23.85 -13.73 -12.68
N THR A 394 23.74 -12.59 -11.98
CA THR A 394 24.91 -11.92 -11.40
C THR A 394 25.63 -12.80 -10.39
N TYR A 395 24.92 -13.59 -9.57
CA TYR A 395 25.56 -14.54 -8.65
C TYR A 395 26.25 -15.71 -9.37
N VAL A 396 25.65 -16.22 -10.45
CA VAL A 396 26.25 -17.27 -11.27
C VAL A 396 27.53 -16.76 -11.94
N ILE A 397 27.51 -15.55 -12.49
CA ILE A 397 28.69 -14.91 -13.09
C ILE A 397 29.75 -14.67 -12.01
N LEU A 398 29.36 -14.23 -10.82
CA LEU A 398 30.27 -14.00 -9.71
C LEU A 398 30.96 -15.29 -9.26
N LEU A 399 30.23 -16.41 -9.20
CA LEU A 399 30.80 -17.73 -8.95
C LEU A 399 31.82 -18.12 -10.03
N ILE A 400 31.48 -17.92 -11.30
CA ILE A 400 32.35 -18.21 -12.44
C ILE A 400 33.64 -17.40 -12.37
N VAL A 401 33.53 -16.08 -12.17
CA VAL A 401 34.70 -15.18 -12.07
C VAL A 401 35.55 -15.50 -10.84
N TYR A 402 34.94 -15.95 -9.75
CA TYR A 402 35.67 -16.39 -8.56
C TYR A 402 36.46 -17.69 -8.79
N LEU A 403 35.89 -18.64 -9.55
CA LEU A 403 36.52 -19.94 -9.85
C LEU A 403 37.53 -19.89 -11.01
N MET A 404 37.33 -19.03 -12.00
CA MET A 404 38.20 -18.91 -13.17
C MET A 404 39.40 -17.97 -12.93
N GLY A 405 40.55 -18.23 -13.58
CA GLY A 405 41.70 -17.31 -13.60
C GLY A 405 43.02 -17.81 -12.99
N GLY A 406 43.22 -19.13 -12.83
CA GLY A 406 44.53 -19.69 -12.42
C GLY A 406 45.02 -19.13 -11.08
N GLU A 407 46.32 -18.93 -10.86
CA GLU A 407 46.82 -18.38 -9.57
C GLU A 407 46.64 -16.86 -9.39
N GLN A 408 46.35 -16.10 -10.45
CA GLN A 408 46.35 -14.63 -10.43
C GLN A 408 44.95 -14.02 -10.32
N GLY A 409 43.90 -14.72 -10.78
CA GLY A 409 42.51 -14.24 -10.76
C GLY A 409 42.26 -12.97 -11.59
N HIS A 410 41.01 -12.73 -12.00
CA HIS A 410 40.65 -11.51 -12.75
C HIS A 410 40.00 -10.47 -11.83
N LEU A 411 40.82 -9.79 -11.02
CA LEU A 411 40.38 -8.75 -10.06
C LEU A 411 39.52 -7.66 -10.72
N THR A 412 39.92 -7.19 -11.91
CA THR A 412 39.19 -6.16 -12.66
C THR A 412 37.80 -6.65 -13.09
N THR A 413 37.69 -7.89 -13.56
CA THR A 413 36.40 -8.49 -13.94
C THR A 413 35.50 -8.67 -12.72
N PHE A 414 36.08 -9.08 -11.58
CA PHE A 414 35.34 -9.18 -10.32
C PHE A 414 34.76 -7.82 -9.88
N TYR A 415 35.55 -6.75 -9.98
CA TYR A 415 35.09 -5.39 -9.72
C TYR A 415 33.95 -4.96 -10.65
N PHE A 416 34.08 -5.19 -11.96
CA PHE A 416 33.02 -4.85 -12.93
C PHE A 416 31.72 -5.61 -12.69
N VAL A 417 31.79 -6.90 -12.33
CA VAL A 417 30.60 -7.69 -12.00
C VAL A 417 29.89 -7.13 -10.77
N ILE A 418 30.62 -6.70 -9.75
CA ILE A 418 30.03 -6.09 -8.56
C ILE A 418 29.43 -4.71 -8.87
N ALA A 419 30.08 -3.91 -9.71
CA ALA A 419 29.49 -2.64 -10.19
C ALA A 419 28.17 -2.86 -10.95
N ILE A 420 28.13 -3.84 -11.87
CA ILE A 420 26.90 -4.22 -12.60
C ILE A 420 25.83 -4.72 -11.63
N SER A 421 26.22 -5.51 -10.61
CA SER A 421 25.27 -5.98 -9.58
C SER A 421 24.64 -4.84 -8.80
N GLY A 422 25.37 -3.75 -8.55
CA GLY A 422 24.84 -2.52 -7.92
C GLY A 422 23.77 -1.84 -8.78
N VAL A 423 23.97 -1.80 -10.10
CA VAL A 423 22.96 -1.28 -11.04
C VAL A 423 21.68 -2.14 -10.98
N VAL A 424 21.82 -3.47 -11.09
CA VAL A 424 20.71 -4.43 -11.03
C VAL A 424 19.98 -4.33 -9.68
N PHE A 425 20.72 -4.19 -8.59
CA PHE A 425 20.17 -4.02 -7.25
C PHE A 425 19.29 -2.76 -7.14
N GLY A 426 19.79 -1.60 -7.55
CA GLY A 426 19.05 -0.34 -7.41
C GLY A 426 17.76 -0.27 -8.24
N ILE A 427 17.78 -0.81 -9.47
CA ILE A 427 16.56 -0.90 -10.28
C ILE A 427 15.59 -1.95 -9.72
N ASN A 428 16.08 -3.09 -9.22
CA ASN A 428 15.21 -4.11 -8.64
C ASN A 428 14.48 -3.59 -7.39
N MET A 429 15.19 -2.89 -6.50
CA MET A 429 14.61 -2.31 -5.29
C MET A 429 13.46 -1.35 -5.61
N THR A 430 13.68 -0.43 -6.54
CA THR A 430 12.65 0.55 -6.94
C THR A 430 11.46 -0.11 -7.65
N LEU A 431 11.71 -1.09 -8.53
CA LEU A 431 10.65 -1.81 -9.21
C LEU A 431 9.78 -2.61 -8.22
N VAL A 432 10.38 -3.35 -7.28
CA VAL A 432 9.64 -4.10 -6.23
C VAL A 432 8.72 -3.18 -5.43
N TYR A 433 9.19 -1.99 -5.06
CA TYR A 433 8.38 -1.01 -4.32
C TYR A 433 7.26 -0.42 -5.19
N SER A 434 7.50 -0.29 -6.50
CA SER A 434 6.54 0.20 -7.48
C SER A 434 5.47 -0.83 -7.85
N VAL A 435 5.76 -2.13 -7.73
CA VAL A 435 4.80 -3.19 -8.02
C VAL A 435 3.63 -3.11 -7.06
N ASP A 436 3.88 -3.20 -5.75
CA ASP A 436 2.85 -3.09 -4.73
C ASP A 436 3.41 -2.62 -3.38
N PHE A 437 3.04 -1.39 -2.99
CA PHE A 437 3.49 -0.83 -1.71
C PHE A 437 2.91 -1.57 -0.51
N TYR A 438 1.82 -2.32 -0.69
CA TYR A 438 1.15 -3.05 0.37
C TYR A 438 2.02 -4.15 0.96
N TYR A 439 2.93 -4.75 0.19
CA TYR A 439 3.83 -5.80 0.66
C TYR A 439 5.21 -5.28 1.10
N ILE A 440 5.46 -3.95 1.07
CA ILE A 440 6.74 -3.36 1.47
C ILE A 440 7.16 -3.78 2.89
N PRO A 441 6.32 -3.74 3.94
CA PRO A 441 6.76 -4.14 5.29
C PRO A 441 7.18 -5.62 5.36
N VAL A 442 6.55 -6.48 4.56
CA VAL A 442 6.87 -7.91 4.46
C VAL A 442 8.19 -8.11 3.72
N TYR A 443 8.44 -7.31 2.69
CA TYR A 443 9.72 -7.27 2.00
C TYR A 443 10.87 -6.77 2.90
N ILE A 444 10.67 -5.70 3.66
CA ILE A 444 11.68 -5.15 4.59
C ILE A 444 11.99 -6.19 5.69
N ALA A 445 10.98 -6.95 6.13
CA ALA A 445 11.20 -8.07 7.04
C ALA A 445 12.09 -9.16 6.41
N GLY A 446 11.88 -9.50 5.14
CA GLY A 446 12.75 -10.42 4.39
C GLY A 446 14.19 -9.91 4.26
N GLU A 447 14.35 -8.64 3.88
CA GLU A 447 15.65 -7.96 3.77
C GLU A 447 16.45 -8.02 5.06
N ASN A 448 15.82 -7.71 6.20
CA ASN A 448 16.47 -7.70 7.52
C ASN A 448 16.58 -9.07 8.19
N SER A 449 15.97 -10.11 7.62
CA SER A 449 16.10 -11.50 8.09
C SER A 449 17.35 -12.19 7.55
N PHE A 450 17.88 -11.71 6.41
CA PHE A 450 19.08 -12.25 5.78
C PHE A 450 20.28 -12.36 6.74
N PRO A 451 20.62 -11.35 7.57
CA PRO A 451 21.63 -11.44 8.61
C PRO A 451 21.65 -12.73 9.44
N ILE A 452 20.50 -13.14 9.94
CA ILE A 452 20.33 -14.33 10.76
C ILE A 452 20.51 -15.59 9.92
N VAL A 453 20.00 -15.60 8.69
CA VAL A 453 20.11 -16.74 7.77
C VAL A 453 21.58 -16.99 7.44
N THR A 454 22.35 -15.95 7.10
CA THR A 454 23.80 -16.08 6.86
C THR A 454 24.53 -16.58 8.10
N SER A 455 24.23 -16.00 9.27
CA SER A 455 24.89 -16.41 10.53
C SER A 455 24.64 -17.88 10.87
N PHE A 456 23.41 -18.35 10.62
CA PHE A 456 23.04 -19.75 10.78
C PHE A 456 23.79 -20.67 9.81
N ILE A 457 23.94 -20.27 8.53
CA ILE A 457 24.71 -21.01 7.54
C ILE A 457 26.20 -21.08 7.92
N HIS A 458 26.78 -19.98 8.38
CA HIS A 458 28.17 -19.94 8.86
C HIS A 458 28.38 -20.86 10.06
N TYR A 459 27.42 -20.89 10.99
CA TYR A 459 27.45 -21.80 12.12
C TYR A 459 27.46 -23.27 11.67
N LEU A 460 26.54 -23.65 10.76
CA LEU A 460 26.49 -25.01 10.19
C LEU A 460 27.77 -25.37 9.41
N SER A 461 28.26 -24.45 8.59
CA SER A 461 29.46 -24.65 7.78
C SER A 461 30.70 -24.83 8.66
N THR A 462 30.79 -24.07 9.75
CA THR A 462 31.88 -24.20 10.73
C THR A 462 31.80 -25.53 11.50
N LEU A 463 30.61 -26.02 11.83
CA LEU A 463 30.44 -27.35 12.43
C LEU A 463 30.92 -28.47 11.51
N MET A 464 30.61 -28.38 10.21
CA MET A 464 30.97 -29.41 9.23
C MET A 464 32.43 -29.35 8.77
N PHE A 465 32.97 -28.13 8.62
CA PHE A 465 34.27 -27.90 7.97
C PHE A 465 35.27 -27.09 8.82
N GLY A 466 35.01 -26.88 10.11
CA GLY A 466 35.84 -26.06 10.99
C GLY A 466 37.24 -26.63 11.28
N ASN A 467 37.51 -27.89 10.91
CA ASN A 467 38.85 -28.47 11.06
C ASN A 467 39.83 -27.94 10.00
N ARG A 468 40.48 -26.81 10.32
CA ARG A 468 41.47 -26.11 9.48
C ARG A 468 42.67 -26.95 9.05
N ARG A 469 42.94 -28.11 9.68
CA ARG A 469 44.02 -29.02 9.26
C ARG A 469 43.68 -29.90 8.07
N LYS A 470 42.38 -30.11 7.79
CA LYS A 470 41.91 -31.00 6.71
C LYS A 470 41.29 -30.23 5.55
N TRP A 471 40.73 -29.05 5.82
CA TRP A 471 40.02 -28.24 4.84
C TRP A 471 40.54 -26.82 4.84
N ASN A 472 40.57 -26.20 3.66
CA ASN A 472 40.69 -24.75 3.54
C ASN A 472 39.33 -24.12 3.88
N SER A 473 38.98 -24.13 5.18
CA SER A 473 37.67 -23.73 5.71
C SER A 473 37.25 -22.34 5.26
N ASP A 474 38.23 -21.47 5.09
CA ASP A 474 38.13 -20.08 4.65
C ASP A 474 37.67 -19.93 3.19
N PHE A 475 38.28 -20.69 2.26
CA PHE A 475 37.81 -20.75 0.86
C PHE A 475 36.43 -21.42 0.73
N LEU A 476 36.18 -22.43 1.56
CA LEU A 476 34.93 -23.20 1.49
C LEU A 476 33.72 -22.40 1.99
N LEU A 477 33.88 -21.55 3.02
CA LEU A 477 32.83 -20.68 3.53
C LEU A 477 32.29 -19.72 2.47
N VAL A 478 33.18 -19.05 1.71
CA VAL A 478 32.76 -18.14 0.62
C VAL A 478 32.06 -18.89 -0.50
N LYS A 479 32.58 -20.07 -0.86
CA LYS A 479 31.94 -20.92 -1.87
C LYS A 479 30.52 -21.31 -1.42
N ILE A 480 30.32 -21.65 -0.15
CA ILE A 480 29.00 -21.97 0.41
C ILE A 480 28.08 -20.74 0.37
N ASP A 481 28.57 -19.56 0.76
CA ASP A 481 27.80 -18.32 0.71
C ASP A 481 27.30 -17.99 -0.70
N ILE A 482 28.18 -18.09 -1.71
CA ILE A 482 27.80 -17.88 -3.12
C ILE A 482 26.78 -18.93 -3.57
N TRP A 483 26.93 -20.19 -3.19
CA TRP A 483 25.96 -21.24 -3.53
C TRP A 483 24.59 -20.98 -2.90
N VAL A 484 24.54 -20.60 -1.63
CA VAL A 484 23.29 -20.28 -0.97
C VAL A 484 22.66 -19.03 -1.60
N ALA A 485 23.45 -18.04 -1.99
CA ALA A 485 22.99 -16.87 -2.72
C ALA A 485 22.28 -17.24 -4.05
N ILE A 486 22.90 -18.14 -4.81
CA ILE A 486 22.36 -18.66 -6.08
C ILE A 486 21.03 -19.38 -5.82
N ILE A 487 20.95 -20.24 -4.80
CA ILE A 487 19.72 -20.98 -4.48
C ILE A 487 18.59 -20.02 -4.06
N ILE A 488 18.87 -19.09 -3.14
CA ILE A 488 17.86 -18.14 -2.65
C ILE A 488 17.36 -17.24 -3.79
N SER A 489 18.28 -16.67 -4.59
CA SER A 489 17.91 -15.81 -5.72
C SER A 489 17.17 -16.56 -6.83
N PHE A 490 17.51 -17.83 -7.08
CA PHE A 490 16.80 -18.68 -8.04
C PHE A 490 15.35 -18.95 -7.60
N VAL A 491 15.16 -19.34 -6.33
CA VAL A 491 13.82 -19.57 -5.77
C VAL A 491 13.03 -18.27 -5.75
N ALA A 492 13.65 -17.14 -5.37
CA ALA A 492 13.03 -15.83 -5.41
C ALA A 492 12.58 -15.47 -6.84
N ALA A 493 13.43 -15.66 -7.86
CA ALA A 493 13.10 -15.39 -9.25
C ALA A 493 11.95 -16.27 -9.77
N ILE A 494 11.93 -17.57 -9.42
CA ILE A 494 10.82 -18.47 -9.78
C ILE A 494 9.52 -18.03 -9.12
N VAL A 495 9.52 -17.83 -7.79
CA VAL A 495 8.31 -17.48 -7.05
C VAL A 495 7.76 -16.12 -7.49
N TRP A 496 8.64 -15.15 -7.77
CA TRP A 496 8.27 -13.86 -8.35
C TRP A 496 7.68 -14.01 -9.76
N THR A 497 8.32 -14.82 -10.62
CA THR A 497 7.82 -15.10 -11.98
C THR A 497 6.45 -15.78 -11.91
N VAL A 498 6.27 -16.84 -11.12
CA VAL A 498 4.99 -17.55 -10.98
C VAL A 498 3.91 -16.63 -10.40
N GLY A 499 4.28 -15.77 -9.45
CA GLY A 499 3.38 -14.77 -8.85
C GLY A 499 2.79 -13.81 -9.86
N TYR A 500 3.52 -13.44 -10.92
CA TYR A 500 3.06 -12.43 -11.88
C TYR A 500 2.76 -12.95 -13.29
N VAL A 501 3.34 -14.08 -13.71
CA VAL A 501 3.08 -14.71 -15.02
C VAL A 501 1.72 -15.41 -15.04
N CYS A 502 1.15 -15.78 -13.89
CA CYS A 502 -0.22 -16.32 -13.89
C CYS A 502 -1.26 -15.30 -14.42
N GLU A 503 -0.94 -14.01 -14.30
CA GLU A 503 -1.72 -12.89 -14.85
C GLU A 503 -1.54 -12.69 -16.36
N PHE A 504 -0.54 -13.33 -16.98
CA PHE A 504 -0.29 -13.24 -18.42
C PHE A 504 -1.35 -13.95 -19.26
N SER A 505 -1.99 -14.99 -18.71
CA SER A 505 -2.98 -15.81 -19.42
C SER A 505 -4.44 -15.52 -19.04
N GLY A 506 -4.69 -14.65 -18.06
CA GLY A 506 -6.04 -14.24 -17.67
C GLY A 506 -6.59 -13.16 -18.60
N GLU A 507 -7.93 -13.06 -18.72
CA GLU A 507 -8.51 -11.85 -19.29
C GLU A 507 -8.17 -10.64 -18.38
N TYR A 508 -7.97 -9.45 -18.95
CA TYR A 508 -7.55 -8.24 -18.22
C TYR A 508 -8.44 -7.87 -17.01
N HIS A 509 -9.66 -8.42 -16.93
CA HIS A 509 -10.56 -8.25 -15.79
C HIS A 509 -10.15 -9.06 -14.54
N ASP A 510 -9.24 -10.03 -14.68
CA ASP A 510 -8.79 -10.94 -13.64
C ASP A 510 -7.37 -10.68 -13.11
N MET A 511 -6.72 -9.59 -13.53
CA MET A 511 -5.38 -9.18 -13.06
C MET A 511 -5.39 -8.72 -11.59
N LYS A 512 -5.49 -9.67 -10.66
CA LYS A 512 -5.73 -9.46 -9.22
C LYS A 512 -4.45 -9.21 -8.43
N HIS A 513 -3.30 -9.69 -8.91
CA HIS A 513 -2.00 -9.52 -8.28
C HIS A 513 -1.32 -8.18 -8.60
N ILE A 514 -1.90 -7.38 -9.51
CA ILE A 514 -1.34 -6.10 -9.94
C ILE A 514 -2.15 -4.97 -9.33
N HIS A 515 -1.49 -4.11 -8.54
CA HIS A 515 -2.11 -2.86 -8.11
C HIS A 515 -1.95 -1.78 -9.16
N ALA A 516 -2.98 -1.57 -9.96
CA ALA A 516 -3.08 -0.45 -10.87
C ALA A 516 -3.23 0.90 -10.12
N HIS A 517 -2.09 1.51 -9.73
CA HIS A 517 -2.09 2.86 -9.16
C HIS A 517 -2.38 3.93 -10.23
N GLY A 518 -3.15 4.95 -9.81
CA GLY A 518 -2.92 6.37 -10.10
C GLY A 518 -2.50 7.03 -8.78
N PHE A 519 -1.99 8.27 -8.74
CA PHE A 519 -1.62 8.99 -7.50
C PHE A 519 -2.87 9.45 -6.71
N GLY A 520 -3.72 8.50 -6.29
CA GLY A 520 -4.93 8.85 -5.55
C GLY A 520 -4.65 9.48 -4.18
N GLY A 521 -3.45 9.30 -3.64
CA GLY A 521 -3.01 9.87 -2.36
C GLY A 521 -2.65 11.36 -2.45
N GLU A 522 -3.34 12.19 -1.68
CA GLU A 522 -3.00 13.61 -1.54
C GLU A 522 -1.85 13.82 -0.55
N PRO A 523 -0.89 14.73 -0.83
CA PRO A 523 0.13 15.12 0.12
C PRO A 523 -0.55 15.65 1.38
N ASN A 524 -0.28 15.03 2.53
CA ASN A 524 -0.92 15.41 3.79
C ASN A 524 0.12 15.63 4.89
N GLY A 525 -0.22 16.48 5.88
CA GLY A 525 0.70 16.80 6.97
C GLY A 525 1.07 15.60 7.85
N TYR A 526 0.22 14.56 7.86
CA TYR A 526 0.46 13.33 8.63
C TYR A 526 1.57 12.45 8.01
N GLN A 527 1.92 12.67 6.75
CA GLN A 527 3.05 11.99 6.09
C GLN A 527 4.42 12.55 6.52
N ILE A 528 4.48 13.75 7.10
CA ILE A 528 5.77 14.44 7.40
C ILE A 528 6.59 13.66 8.43
N SER A 529 5.98 13.20 9.52
CA SER A 529 6.67 12.42 10.56
C SER A 529 7.28 11.13 9.99
N PRO A 530 6.52 10.22 9.36
CA PRO A 530 7.11 9.00 8.79
C PRO A 530 8.07 9.28 7.63
N PHE A 531 7.87 10.36 6.86
CA PHE A 531 8.86 10.82 5.86
C PHE A 531 10.21 11.13 6.51
N LEU A 532 10.21 11.94 7.59
CA LEU A 532 11.43 12.27 8.32
C LEU A 532 12.05 11.03 8.97
N MET A 533 11.25 10.07 9.46
CA MET A 533 11.76 8.81 9.99
C MET A 533 12.54 8.02 8.92
N ILE A 534 12.04 7.96 7.68
CA ILE A 534 12.75 7.30 6.57
C ILE A 534 14.04 8.06 6.23
N VAL A 535 13.99 9.39 6.10
CA VAL A 535 15.17 10.19 5.72
C VAL A 535 16.25 10.18 6.80
N VAL A 536 15.90 10.36 8.07
CA VAL A 536 16.83 10.32 9.22
C VAL A 536 17.30 8.89 9.50
N GLY A 537 16.40 7.93 9.35
CA GLY A 537 16.68 6.50 9.38
C GLY A 537 17.75 6.16 8.36
N MET A 538 17.43 6.23 7.08
CA MET A 538 18.32 5.82 5.99
C MET A 538 19.56 6.72 5.88
N GLY A 539 19.42 8.04 6.01
CA GLY A 539 20.49 9.00 5.71
C GLY A 539 21.65 8.98 6.69
N LEU A 540 21.38 9.03 8.00
CA LEU A 540 22.45 9.22 9.00
C LEU A 540 23.24 7.96 9.35
N VAL A 541 22.77 6.76 8.95
CA VAL A 541 23.38 5.51 9.43
C VAL A 541 24.84 5.40 8.98
N TYR A 542 25.12 5.61 7.69
CA TYR A 542 26.48 5.47 7.14
C TYR A 542 27.40 6.66 7.39
N ALA A 543 26.85 7.78 7.89
CA ALA A 543 27.67 8.89 8.37
C ALA A 543 28.50 8.51 9.61
N ILE A 544 27.97 7.60 10.43
CA ILE A 544 28.52 7.23 11.73
C ILE A 544 28.94 5.76 11.76
N TYR A 545 28.10 4.85 11.26
CA TYR A 545 28.32 3.41 11.31
C TYR A 545 28.70 2.86 9.94
N PRO A 546 29.69 1.97 9.78
CA PRO A 546 30.56 1.43 10.83
C PRO A 546 31.79 2.32 11.12
N GLY A 547 32.03 3.35 10.31
CA GLY A 547 33.30 4.07 10.26
C GLY A 547 33.73 4.76 11.56
N ILE A 548 32.82 5.51 12.20
CA ILE A 548 33.07 6.21 13.48
C ILE A 548 32.74 5.28 14.65
N ALA A 549 31.56 4.69 14.65
CA ALA A 549 31.11 3.72 15.64
C ALA A 549 30.75 2.40 14.93
N PRO A 550 31.38 1.25 15.24
CA PRO A 550 32.35 1.06 16.31
C PRO A 550 33.80 1.46 15.96
N GLY A 551 34.12 1.69 14.67
CA GLY A 551 35.49 1.68 14.14
C GLY A 551 36.53 2.63 14.76
N MET A 552 36.12 3.75 15.36
CA MET A 552 37.02 4.73 15.98
C MET A 552 36.81 4.89 17.50
N ILE A 553 35.70 4.37 18.03
CA ILE A 553 35.25 4.63 19.40
C ILE A 553 35.37 3.39 20.28
N VAL A 554 35.10 2.21 19.71
CA VAL A 554 35.06 0.94 20.42
C VAL A 554 36.43 0.25 20.31
N PRO A 555 36.93 -0.41 21.37
CA PRO A 555 38.11 -1.26 21.28
C PRO A 555 37.96 -2.36 20.21
N PHE A 556 39.01 -2.61 19.43
CA PHE A 556 38.99 -3.50 18.26
C PHE A 556 38.39 -4.90 18.55
N TYR A 557 38.72 -5.51 19.70
CA TYR A 557 38.23 -6.85 20.07
C TYR A 557 36.73 -6.93 20.41
N LEU A 558 36.03 -5.80 20.55
CA LEU A 558 34.57 -5.75 20.72
C LEU A 558 33.82 -5.51 19.41
N ILE A 559 34.49 -5.07 18.34
CA ILE A 559 33.84 -4.71 17.07
C ILE A 559 33.04 -5.91 16.54
N ASP A 560 33.68 -7.08 16.43
CA ASP A 560 33.06 -8.31 15.95
C ASP A 560 31.86 -8.74 16.81
N LYS A 561 31.93 -8.53 18.13
CA LYS A 561 30.83 -8.86 19.04
C LYS A 561 29.64 -7.93 18.86
N ILE A 562 29.88 -6.64 18.61
CA ILE A 562 28.82 -5.67 18.31
C ILE A 562 28.13 -6.05 17.01
N GLU A 563 28.91 -6.34 15.97
CA GLU A 563 28.37 -6.79 14.69
C GLU A 563 27.50 -8.03 14.87
N MET A 564 27.97 -9.07 15.58
CA MET A 564 27.16 -10.27 15.86
C MET A 564 25.83 -9.97 16.58
N VAL A 565 25.82 -9.05 17.55
CA VAL A 565 24.58 -8.65 18.24
C VAL A 565 23.63 -7.95 17.27
N LEU A 566 24.16 -7.03 16.45
CA LEU A 566 23.35 -6.32 15.46
C LEU A 566 22.75 -7.28 14.44
N LEU A 567 23.54 -8.25 13.95
CA LEU A 567 23.07 -9.29 13.02
C LEU A 567 21.83 -10.05 13.50
N ILE A 568 21.68 -10.21 14.82
CA ILE A 568 20.51 -10.87 15.42
C ILE A 568 19.41 -9.85 15.73
N ALA A 569 19.78 -8.66 16.20
CA ALA A 569 18.83 -7.66 16.66
C ALA A 569 18.05 -6.97 15.54
N THR A 570 18.64 -6.82 14.34
CA THR A 570 18.01 -6.10 13.21
C THR A 570 16.71 -6.73 12.71
N ILE A 571 16.52 -8.04 12.92
CA ILE A 571 15.31 -8.73 12.44
C ILE A 571 14.05 -8.30 13.19
N PHE A 572 14.18 -7.94 14.47
CA PHE A 572 13.02 -7.79 15.35
C PHE A 572 12.10 -6.65 14.94
N PRO A 573 12.57 -5.41 14.69
CA PRO A 573 11.67 -4.31 14.37
C PRO A 573 10.82 -4.57 13.11
N PRO A 574 11.40 -4.94 11.95
CA PRO A 574 10.62 -5.23 10.74
C PRO A 574 9.64 -6.41 10.90
N VAL A 575 10.08 -7.50 11.55
CA VAL A 575 9.22 -8.68 11.76
C VAL A 575 8.06 -8.37 12.70
N ILE A 576 8.29 -7.59 13.78
CA ILE A 576 7.22 -7.16 14.69
C ILE A 576 6.18 -6.34 13.92
N ILE A 577 6.59 -5.40 13.06
CA ILE A 577 5.65 -4.61 12.25
C ILE A 577 4.89 -5.49 11.24
N ALA A 578 5.56 -6.45 10.61
CA ALA A 578 4.91 -7.42 9.71
C ALA A 578 3.89 -8.30 10.45
N ILE A 579 4.18 -8.74 11.69
CA ILE A 579 3.26 -9.50 12.53
C ILE A 579 2.09 -8.62 13.00
N LEU A 580 2.34 -7.38 13.41
CA LEU A 580 1.29 -6.42 13.80
C LEU A 580 0.30 -6.20 12.65
N ARG A 581 0.79 -6.10 11.40
CA ARG A 581 -0.07 -6.03 10.22
C ARG A 581 -1.00 -7.24 10.10
N ILE A 582 -0.57 -8.44 10.46
CA ILE A 582 -1.39 -9.67 10.33
C ILE A 582 -2.33 -9.83 11.53
N LYS A 583 -1.83 -9.64 12.75
CA LYS A 583 -2.51 -9.98 14.00
C LYS A 583 -3.31 -8.83 14.62
N ALA A 584 -2.93 -7.58 14.36
CA ALA A 584 -3.52 -6.39 14.96
C ALA A 584 -3.63 -5.26 13.92
N LYS A 585 -4.40 -5.52 12.85
CA LYS A 585 -4.51 -4.67 11.65
C LYS A 585 -4.80 -3.21 11.96
N SER A 586 -5.68 -2.93 12.91
CA SER A 586 -6.05 -1.58 13.33
C SER A 586 -4.93 -0.86 14.10
N TRP A 587 -4.11 -1.59 14.85
CA TRP A 587 -3.01 -1.00 15.62
C TRP A 587 -1.69 -0.90 14.84
N SER A 588 -1.58 -1.55 13.68
CA SER A 588 -0.41 -1.48 12.80
C SER A 588 -0.08 -0.03 12.36
N PRO A 589 1.20 0.35 12.18
CA PRO A 589 1.54 1.67 11.66
C PRO A 589 0.98 1.91 10.24
N GLN A 590 0.77 0.84 9.48
CA GLN A 590 0.16 0.86 8.14
C GLN A 590 -1.38 0.88 8.17
N HIS A 591 -2.01 0.62 9.33
CA HIS A 591 -3.45 0.36 9.55
C HIS A 591 -4.36 0.62 8.33
N ASN A 592 -4.73 -0.45 7.63
CA ASN A 592 -5.68 -0.41 6.53
C ASN A 592 -6.82 -1.38 6.83
N THR A 593 -7.96 -0.84 7.27
CA THR A 593 -9.17 -1.59 7.60
C THR A 593 -10.27 -1.32 6.58
N GLY A 594 -9.89 -1.12 5.31
CA GLY A 594 -10.77 -0.71 4.21
C GLY A 594 -10.61 0.77 3.81
N THR A 595 -10.10 1.58 4.74
CA THR A 595 -9.58 2.94 4.48
C THR A 595 -8.36 3.20 5.35
N PHE A 596 -7.47 4.08 4.90
CA PHE A 596 -6.37 4.58 5.72
C PHE A 596 -6.91 5.63 6.68
N HIS A 597 -6.82 5.36 7.97
CA HIS A 597 -7.35 6.26 8.98
C HIS A 597 -6.35 7.36 9.35
N LYS A 598 -5.12 7.34 8.83
CA LYS A 598 -4.01 8.24 9.20
C LYS A 598 -3.66 8.10 10.69
N TRP A 599 -2.52 8.63 11.13
CA TRP A 599 -2.08 8.57 12.53
C TRP A 599 -2.89 9.55 13.43
N LYS A 600 -4.21 9.35 13.48
CA LYS A 600 -5.17 10.05 14.34
C LYS A 600 -5.96 9.05 15.17
N LEU A 601 -6.77 9.58 16.08
CA LEU A 601 -7.76 8.77 16.79
C LEU A 601 -8.89 8.37 15.84
N TYR A 602 -9.26 7.09 15.83
CA TYR A 602 -10.39 6.59 15.05
C TYR A 602 -11.09 5.42 15.74
N GLU A 603 -12.35 5.19 15.38
CA GLU A 603 -13.14 4.05 15.84
C GLU A 603 -13.08 2.94 14.79
N TYR A 604 -12.81 1.71 15.24
CA TYR A 604 -12.79 0.52 14.41
C TYR A 604 -13.81 -0.50 14.91
N THR A 605 -14.65 -0.99 14.00
CA THR A 605 -15.56 -2.12 14.26
C THR A 605 -15.06 -3.34 13.51
N GLU A 606 -14.86 -4.45 14.22
CA GLU A 606 -14.44 -5.70 13.60
C GLU A 606 -15.56 -6.30 12.73
N PHE A 607 -15.19 -6.84 11.57
CA PHE A 607 -16.13 -7.50 10.67
C PHE A 607 -16.79 -8.70 11.38
N GLY A 608 -18.12 -8.71 11.44
CA GLY A 608 -18.90 -9.71 12.19
C GLY A 608 -19.27 -9.31 13.62
N LYS A 609 -18.80 -8.16 14.13
CA LYS A 609 -19.18 -7.59 15.43
C LYS A 609 -19.50 -6.09 15.31
N PRO A 610 -20.61 -5.73 14.65
CA PRO A 610 -20.94 -4.34 14.36
C PRO A 610 -21.18 -3.47 15.62
N ASN A 611 -21.43 -4.09 16.77
CA ASN A 611 -21.68 -3.38 18.04
C ASN A 611 -20.41 -3.15 18.88
N ASP A 612 -19.30 -3.80 18.57
CA ASP A 612 -18.03 -3.64 19.30
C ASP A 612 -17.16 -2.59 18.60
N LYS A 613 -17.29 -1.33 19.06
CA LYS A 613 -16.43 -0.23 18.63
C LYS A 613 -15.17 -0.20 19.50
N ILE A 614 -14.01 -0.39 18.87
CA ILE A 614 -12.70 -0.26 19.50
C ILE A 614 -12.14 1.11 19.13
N THR A 615 -11.86 1.94 20.14
CA THR A 615 -11.13 3.20 19.93
C THR A 615 -9.64 2.90 19.76
N VAL A 616 -9.06 3.36 18.65
CA VAL A 616 -7.66 3.13 18.30
C VAL A 616 -6.90 4.45 18.36
N HIS A 617 -5.81 4.46 19.11
CA HIS A 617 -4.97 5.64 19.34
C HIS A 617 -3.76 5.64 18.40
N ALA A 618 -3.96 5.69 17.08
CA ALA A 618 -2.87 5.55 16.11
C ALA A 618 -1.83 6.70 16.15
N TYR A 619 -2.12 7.82 16.83
CA TYR A 619 -1.12 8.86 17.12
C TYR A 619 0.04 8.35 18.00
N LEU A 620 -0.09 7.18 18.65
CA LEU A 620 0.99 6.56 19.42
C LEU A 620 2.28 6.38 18.62
N TRP A 621 2.18 6.24 17.28
CA TRP A 621 3.35 6.04 16.42
C TRP A 621 4.26 7.26 16.37
N HIS A 622 3.75 8.46 16.69
CA HIS A 622 4.57 9.66 16.90
C HIS A 622 5.53 9.54 18.09
N PHE A 623 5.31 8.60 19.02
CA PHE A 623 6.29 8.33 20.08
C PHE A 623 7.65 7.95 19.51
N PHE A 624 7.69 7.26 18.36
CA PHE A 624 8.93 6.90 17.69
C PHE A 624 9.66 8.09 17.06
N ASP A 625 9.04 9.28 16.98
CA ASP A 625 9.73 10.51 16.56
C ASP A 625 10.88 10.84 17.53
N LEU A 626 10.75 10.44 18.81
CA LEU A 626 11.82 10.57 19.80
C LEU A 626 13.11 9.84 19.39
N LEU A 627 13.00 8.72 18.67
CA LEU A 627 14.17 7.98 18.19
C LEU A 627 14.98 8.77 17.16
N MET A 628 14.32 9.65 16.37
CA MET A 628 15.05 10.55 15.46
C MET A 628 15.92 11.53 16.25
N VAL A 629 15.36 12.13 17.30
CA VAL A 629 16.08 13.07 18.18
C VAL A 629 17.24 12.37 18.88
N ILE A 630 17.02 11.16 19.40
CA ILE A 630 18.05 10.33 20.01
C ILE A 630 19.15 10.03 18.99
N LYS A 631 18.81 9.59 17.79
CA LYS A 631 19.79 9.23 16.75
C LYS A 631 20.66 10.42 16.33
N ILE A 632 20.06 11.59 16.11
CA ILE A 632 20.80 12.83 15.77
C ILE A 632 21.70 13.25 16.92
N THR A 633 21.20 13.17 18.17
CA THR A 633 21.98 13.50 19.37
C THR A 633 23.17 12.57 19.54
N LEU A 634 22.99 11.26 19.32
CA LEU A 634 24.06 10.27 19.36
C LEU A 634 25.12 10.54 18.27
N ALA A 635 24.70 10.85 17.04
CA ALA A 635 25.63 11.23 15.98
C ALA A 635 26.49 12.45 16.37
N ALA A 636 25.86 13.48 16.94
CA ALA A 636 26.56 14.66 17.44
C ALA A 636 27.53 14.34 18.59
N ILE A 637 27.11 13.48 19.54
CA ILE A 637 27.95 13.03 20.65
C ILE A 637 29.18 12.25 20.15
N PHE A 638 29.01 11.38 19.15
CA PHE A 638 30.12 10.61 18.59
C PHE A 638 31.15 11.52 17.90
N ILE A 639 30.69 12.45 17.06
CA ILE A 639 31.57 13.42 16.40
C ILE A 639 32.25 14.34 17.43
N TYR A 640 31.51 14.80 18.45
CA TYR A 640 32.06 15.61 19.53
C TYR A 640 33.15 14.86 20.31
N SER A 641 32.91 13.59 20.63
CA SER A 641 33.83 12.76 21.40
C SER A 641 35.17 12.60 20.68
N LEU A 642 35.16 12.49 19.33
CA LEU A 642 36.38 12.39 18.53
C LEU A 642 37.23 13.67 18.59
N HIS A 643 36.62 14.85 18.51
CA HIS A 643 37.36 16.12 18.48
C HIS A 643 37.80 16.61 19.87
N TYR A 644 37.04 16.28 20.93
CA TYR A 644 37.32 16.72 22.30
C TYR A 644 37.64 15.53 23.20
N ARG A 645 38.75 14.82 22.91
CA ARG A 645 39.20 13.63 23.65
C ARG A 645 39.35 13.84 25.16
N GLU A 646 39.74 15.05 25.56
CA GLU A 646 39.94 15.39 26.97
C GLU A 646 38.65 15.72 27.73
N SER A 647 37.50 15.83 27.04
CA SER A 647 36.21 16.11 27.70
C SER A 647 35.73 14.93 28.55
N HIS A 648 35.01 15.23 29.64
CA HIS A 648 34.41 14.20 30.50
C HIS A 648 33.49 13.24 29.72
N ILE A 649 32.78 13.77 28.71
CA ILE A 649 31.90 13.00 27.83
C ILE A 649 32.73 12.02 26.98
N SER A 650 33.80 12.50 26.35
CA SER A 650 34.66 11.66 25.50
C SER A 650 35.37 10.57 26.28
N ARG A 651 35.92 10.90 27.47
CA ARG A 651 36.57 9.92 28.36
C ARG A 651 35.62 8.82 28.84
N SER A 652 34.32 9.10 28.93
CA SER A 652 33.30 8.13 29.30
C SER A 652 32.88 7.22 28.14
N ILE A 653 33.21 7.58 26.89
CA ILE A 653 32.73 6.90 25.68
C ILE A 653 33.90 6.21 24.97
N ILE A 654 34.97 6.93 24.63
CA ILE A 654 36.10 6.40 23.86
C ILE A 654 36.85 5.35 24.68
N ASN A 655 37.11 4.19 24.07
CA ASN A 655 37.81 3.06 24.68
C ASN A 655 37.16 2.49 25.95
N GLN A 656 35.92 2.90 26.29
CA GLN A 656 35.12 2.34 27.37
C GLN A 656 34.21 1.25 26.80
N PRO A 657 34.47 -0.05 27.05
CA PRO A 657 33.80 -1.15 26.34
C PRO A 657 32.28 -1.14 26.52
N LYS A 658 31.79 -0.91 27.74
CA LYS A 658 30.35 -1.00 28.03
C LYS A 658 29.55 0.15 27.39
N MET A 659 30.03 1.37 27.57
CA MET A 659 29.30 2.58 27.12
C MET A 659 29.35 2.73 25.60
N SER A 660 30.53 2.55 24.99
CA SER A 660 30.69 2.63 23.53
C SER A 660 29.87 1.58 22.79
N THR A 661 29.86 0.32 23.28
CA THR A 661 29.03 -0.75 22.73
C THR A 661 27.55 -0.43 22.86
N PHE A 662 27.08 -0.02 24.04
CA PHE A 662 25.66 0.31 24.25
C PHE A 662 25.18 1.44 23.34
N LEU A 663 25.95 2.53 23.22
CA LEU A 663 25.59 3.66 22.37
C LEU A 663 25.60 3.30 20.89
N SER A 664 26.58 2.49 20.45
CA SER A 664 26.67 2.02 19.06
C SER A 664 25.47 1.14 18.68
N ILE A 665 25.11 0.19 19.56
CA ILE A 665 23.93 -0.65 19.37
C ILE A 665 22.66 0.19 19.36
N THR A 666 22.53 1.12 20.31
CA THR A 666 21.35 2.01 20.39
C THR A 666 21.20 2.85 19.13
N PHE A 667 22.30 3.42 18.61
CA PHE A 667 22.30 4.21 17.38
C PHE A 667 21.82 3.38 16.18
N TYR A 668 22.31 2.15 16.04
CA TYR A 668 21.92 1.27 14.95
C TYR A 668 20.49 0.74 15.11
N MET A 669 20.05 0.42 16.33
CA MET A 669 18.66 0.01 16.57
C MET A 669 17.67 1.14 16.31
N CYS A 670 18.04 2.40 16.60
CA CYS A 670 17.22 3.55 16.21
C CYS A 670 17.04 3.61 14.68
N HIS A 671 18.09 3.33 13.91
CA HIS A 671 17.99 3.25 12.45
C HIS A 671 16.94 2.23 12.00
N GLU A 672 17.05 0.98 12.48
CA GLU A 672 16.14 -0.10 12.06
C GLU A 672 14.68 0.14 12.45
N ILE A 673 14.44 0.65 13.66
CA ILE A 673 13.09 0.95 14.13
C ILE A 673 12.48 2.09 13.30
N LEU A 674 13.26 3.15 13.01
CA LEU A 674 12.81 4.27 12.20
C LEU A 674 12.45 3.85 10.77
N LEU A 675 13.20 2.91 10.16
CA LEU A 675 12.85 2.40 8.83
C LEU A 675 11.60 1.52 8.87
N ALA A 676 11.53 0.58 9.82
CA ALA A 676 10.38 -0.34 9.93
C ALA A 676 9.06 0.42 10.18
N VAL A 677 9.07 1.41 11.08
CA VAL A 677 7.92 2.27 11.38
C VAL A 677 7.70 3.30 10.28
N GLY A 678 8.75 3.91 9.75
CA GLY A 678 8.68 4.98 8.75
C GLY A 678 8.05 4.53 7.43
N PHE A 679 8.55 3.44 6.81
CA PHE A 679 7.97 2.93 5.56
C PHE A 679 6.51 2.51 5.74
N SER A 680 6.23 1.75 6.79
CA SER A 680 4.87 1.26 7.10
C SER A 680 3.92 2.41 7.44
N GLY A 681 4.41 3.41 8.17
CA GLY A 681 3.69 4.60 8.59
C GLY A 681 3.39 5.56 7.44
N PHE A 682 4.33 5.73 6.51
CA PHE A 682 4.11 6.56 5.34
C PHE A 682 2.95 6.00 4.49
N ILE A 683 2.90 4.67 4.34
CA ILE A 683 1.78 3.99 3.70
C ILE A 683 0.48 4.15 4.49
N GLY A 684 0.50 3.94 5.82
CA GLY A 684 -0.69 4.07 6.69
C GLY A 684 -1.26 5.49 6.78
N ASN A 685 -0.49 6.50 6.38
CA ASN A 685 -0.90 7.89 6.26
C ASN A 685 -1.27 8.27 4.81
N ASP A 686 -1.73 7.30 4.01
CA ASP A 686 -2.19 7.52 2.64
C ASP A 686 -1.08 8.05 1.70
N GLY A 687 0.18 7.74 2.02
CA GLY A 687 1.37 8.14 1.26
C GLY A 687 1.94 7.04 0.38
N GLY A 688 1.30 5.86 0.30
CA GLY A 688 1.86 4.70 -0.43
C GLY A 688 2.23 4.99 -1.88
N ASP A 689 1.44 5.82 -2.57
CA ASP A 689 1.71 6.22 -3.97
C ASP A 689 3.02 6.99 -4.15
N TRP A 690 3.48 7.68 -3.09
CA TRP A 690 4.64 8.56 -3.06
C TRP A 690 5.87 7.91 -2.41
N ILE A 691 5.80 6.64 -2.00
CA ILE A 691 6.81 5.98 -1.15
C ILE A 691 8.24 5.99 -1.72
N LEU A 692 8.37 6.02 -3.05
CA LEU A 692 9.66 6.04 -3.72
C LEU A 692 10.41 7.38 -3.53
N ILE A 693 9.71 8.49 -3.26
CA ILE A 693 10.32 9.80 -3.01
C ILE A 693 11.14 9.81 -1.72
N PRO A 694 10.58 9.50 -0.52
CA PRO A 694 11.37 9.42 0.70
C PRO A 694 12.47 8.36 0.61
N GLN A 695 12.24 7.25 -0.09
CA GLN A 695 13.26 6.23 -0.34
C GLN A 695 14.45 6.80 -1.12
N TYR A 696 14.20 7.49 -2.23
CA TYR A 696 15.25 8.06 -3.07
C TYR A 696 16.01 9.18 -2.35
N ILE A 697 15.29 10.07 -1.65
CA ILE A 697 15.92 11.12 -0.84
C ILE A 697 16.77 10.49 0.27
N GLY A 698 16.24 9.50 0.98
CA GLY A 698 16.97 8.75 2.00
C GLY A 698 18.24 8.09 1.45
N ALA A 699 18.15 7.46 0.28
CA ALA A 699 19.27 6.79 -0.38
C ALA A 699 20.35 7.78 -0.86
N LEU A 700 19.95 8.93 -1.39
CA LEU A 700 20.87 10.02 -1.75
C LEU A 700 21.62 10.54 -0.52
N PHE A 701 20.90 10.83 0.57
CA PHE A 701 21.52 11.28 1.81
C PHE A 701 22.47 10.23 2.38
N MET A 702 22.06 8.97 2.37
CA MET A 702 22.84 7.83 2.85
C MET A 702 24.20 7.76 2.14
N ILE A 703 24.21 7.82 0.81
CA ILE A 703 25.44 7.69 0.02
C ILE A 703 26.30 8.95 0.10
N PHE A 704 25.67 10.14 0.03
CA PHE A 704 26.38 11.40 0.21
C PHE A 704 27.10 11.44 1.56
N LEU A 705 26.40 11.07 2.65
CA LEU A 705 26.96 11.07 3.99
C LEU A 705 27.97 9.94 4.21
N ALA A 706 27.82 8.79 3.54
CA ALA A 706 28.81 7.72 3.56
C ALA A 706 30.16 8.22 3.03
N PHE A 707 30.20 8.76 1.80
CA PHE A 707 31.43 9.32 1.21
C PHE A 707 32.00 10.47 2.03
N TYR A 708 31.13 11.34 2.55
CA TYR A 708 31.54 12.44 3.40
C TYR A 708 32.21 11.96 4.69
N SER A 709 31.65 10.92 5.34
CA SER A 709 32.22 10.33 6.54
C SER A 709 33.58 9.67 6.27
N GLU A 710 33.76 9.05 5.10
CA GLU A 710 35.04 8.45 4.71
C GLU A 710 36.13 9.50 4.54
N GLY A 711 35.83 10.57 3.80
CA GLY A 711 36.74 11.70 3.63
C GLY A 711 37.09 12.34 4.96
N TYR A 712 36.10 12.50 5.84
CA TYR A 712 36.30 12.97 7.21
C TYR A 712 37.25 12.06 8.01
N ILE A 713 37.05 10.73 8.01
CA ILE A 713 37.89 9.78 8.76
C ILE A 713 39.32 9.75 8.23
N ILE A 714 39.52 9.79 6.90
CA ILE A 714 40.86 9.79 6.28
C ILE A 714 41.62 11.04 6.72
N GLU A 715 40.97 12.20 6.68
CA GLU A 715 41.58 13.45 7.10
C GLU A 715 41.84 13.51 8.61
N TYR A 716 40.91 13.01 9.41
CA TYR A 716 41.08 12.90 10.85
C TYR A 716 42.30 12.05 11.20
N LYS A 717 42.52 10.92 10.51
CA LYS A 717 43.66 10.03 10.72
C LYS A 717 45.00 10.57 10.21
N SER A 718 44.99 11.56 9.31
CA SER A 718 46.21 12.13 8.74
C SER A 718 46.89 13.16 9.64
N HIS A 719 46.21 13.62 10.69
CA HIS A 719 46.72 14.60 11.64
C HIS A 719 47.18 13.96 12.94
N ASP A 720 48.30 14.46 13.48
CA ASP A 720 48.82 14.07 14.79
C ASP A 720 47.93 14.67 15.91
N PRO A 721 47.43 13.87 16.86
CA PRO A 721 46.70 14.36 18.02
C PRO A 721 47.42 15.43 18.83
N ALA A 722 48.76 15.50 18.78
CA ALA A 722 49.55 16.50 19.51
C ALA A 722 49.59 17.88 18.82
N HIS A 723 49.31 17.96 17.52
CA HIS A 723 49.33 19.20 16.74
C HIS A 723 48.00 19.35 15.98
N TRP A 724 46.94 19.68 16.72
CA TRP A 724 45.59 19.64 16.17
C TRP A 724 45.33 20.82 15.21
N PRO A 725 44.91 20.58 13.96
CA PRO A 725 44.83 21.63 12.92
C PRO A 725 43.77 22.70 13.19
N THR A 726 42.90 22.48 14.17
CA THR A 726 41.83 23.42 14.57
C THR A 726 42.06 24.03 15.95
N GLU A 727 43.24 23.82 16.53
CA GLU A 727 43.63 24.45 17.80
C GLU A 727 43.67 25.98 17.65
N GLY A 728 43.03 26.70 18.57
CA GLY A 728 42.88 28.17 18.51
C GLY A 728 41.80 28.70 17.55
N MET A 729 41.09 27.84 16.79
CA MET A 729 39.97 28.27 15.94
C MET A 729 38.66 28.44 16.72
N THR A 730 37.77 29.32 16.26
CA THR A 730 36.39 29.38 16.78
C THR A 730 35.64 28.10 16.41
N LYS A 731 34.65 27.69 17.23
CA LYS A 731 33.87 26.45 17.02
C LYS A 731 33.29 26.34 15.61
N TRP A 732 32.83 27.46 15.05
CA TRP A 732 32.31 27.54 13.68
C TRP A 732 33.40 27.38 12.63
N ASN A 733 34.55 28.05 12.78
CA ASN A 733 35.65 27.94 11.83
C ASN A 733 36.27 26.54 11.86
N ALA A 734 36.36 25.91 13.03
CA ALA A 734 36.78 24.53 13.18
C ALA A 734 35.81 23.57 12.47
N PHE A 735 34.49 23.72 12.66
CA PHE A 735 33.49 22.94 11.94
C PHE A 735 33.62 23.13 10.42
N CYS A 736 33.67 24.37 9.93
CA CYS A 736 33.84 24.67 8.51
C CYS A 736 35.16 24.11 7.95
N TYR A 737 36.25 24.10 8.73
CA TYR A 737 37.51 23.48 8.33
C TYR A 737 37.31 21.98 8.09
N TRP A 738 36.77 21.24 9.07
CA TRP A 738 36.53 19.80 8.95
C TRP A 738 35.57 19.49 7.82
N CYS A 739 34.50 20.29 7.67
CA CYS A 739 33.57 20.11 6.56
C CYS A 739 34.22 20.31 5.19
N LYS A 740 35.08 21.32 5.05
CA LYS A 740 35.77 21.63 3.80
C LYS A 740 36.83 20.57 3.47
N ARG A 741 37.50 20.01 4.48
CA ARG A 741 38.52 18.98 4.30
C ARG A 741 37.91 17.61 4.00
N ALA A 742 36.77 17.27 4.61
CA ALA A 742 36.03 16.04 4.30
C ALA A 742 35.61 15.94 2.83
N ILE A 743 35.32 17.07 2.18
CA ILE A 743 34.97 17.14 0.74
C ILE A 743 36.21 16.96 -0.17
N LYS A 744 37.41 17.31 0.30
CA LYS A 744 38.65 17.13 -0.45
C LYS A 744 39.11 15.67 -0.34
N ILE A 745 38.41 14.77 -1.03
CA ILE A 745 38.89 13.41 -1.24
C ILE A 745 40.20 13.52 -2.04
N LYS A 746 41.34 13.29 -1.38
CA LYS A 746 42.60 13.03 -2.07
C LYS A 746 42.46 11.68 -2.78
N ILE A 747 42.10 11.72 -4.05
CA ILE A 747 42.30 10.58 -4.95
C ILE A 747 43.81 10.52 -5.20
N THR A 748 44.53 9.86 -4.30
CA THR A 748 45.94 9.48 -4.48
C THR A 748 46.06 8.00 -4.22
#